data_AF-A0A1B7MI57-F1
#
_entry.id   AF-A0A1B7MI57-F1
#
_cell.length_a   1.000
_cell.length_b   1.000
_cell.length_c   1.000
_cell.angle_alpha   90.00
_cell.angle_beta   90.00
_cell.angle_gamma   90.00
#
_symmetry.space_group_name_H-M   'P 1'
#
loop_
_entity.id
_entity.type
_entity.pdbx_description
1 polymer ?
#
loop_
_entity_poly.entity_id
_entity_poly.type
_entity_poly.pdbx_seq_one_letter_code
_entity_poly.pdbx_strand_id
1 'polypeptide(L)'
;MLALNSAYVLVLEVINGSNFVVPSHRMPAGLYGSVSTAYGQWNTAIGTVMADSSVPWNESLVIQGRPLKFPQWLMPIFPSTSKAVHLEIRASFETIMFGRGELVGIVETTLEELLMHGKQFEVPLSAVKTRAPSLLLRAQRIKLPGPHAACGIQHSEVDVTTDAAHEAYALYRQSNHRNDLDIALERFQTVLDQCPPGHPHRAAALSNISHAILYGFTKGVGTDIDYVIFLFRSALELRPPGNPDHLLSIFDLCKALHQRHLHLQKGADLREVVKLYLYLLPLCAEGSYLQLCVIEKCNALPRNPSDESISLRRTVLDLCRKHPQHHARSLNRLAGDLYARFEPSGDIDDINEAVHLSCEALALCPSDGERSFFLSVLSYTLKLRFHHLRYADDIHECISLNREALVLRPVGHPAREKTFNNLAKALKARYDQYGDITDLEEAMRLSRAAHDLRSGISGEHVDLRRDQSTPEYEDGQRQPLIEAPTSDHQIQRRARNVVIFGPSGSGKSSVINAIAQRHIAEVSNDATGCTSHCQGHKIELYGESFVLFDTVGLGEGTAGTVPAAKAEKDLKSLLRELTSPKSDGLDLLVYCVGSGKDSGRISGLVRNYRLVYSTICQKKVPIVVVVTGLERYEPDMESWWSANEKQFTDSGMHFRGHACVATLDGDSDILESRSSLHITESCKSLRKLILNNSRVGA
;
A
#
# COMPACT_ATOMS: atom_id res chain seq x y z
N MET A 1 55.04 4.45 -56.95
CA MET A 1 53.67 5.00 -56.85
C MET A 1 52.75 3.81 -56.61
N LEU A 2 52.00 3.64 -55.53
CA LEU A 2 51.27 4.60 -54.70
C LEU A 2 51.45 4.29 -53.21
N ALA A 3 51.99 5.26 -52.46
CA ALA A 3 51.82 5.30 -51.01
C ALA A 3 50.37 5.70 -50.71
N LEU A 4 49.48 4.72 -50.53
CA LEU A 4 48.18 4.97 -49.91
C LEU A 4 48.39 5.04 -48.39
N ASN A 5 48.89 6.20 -47.93
CA ASN A 5 48.93 6.61 -46.53
C ASN A 5 47.51 6.93 -46.01
N SER A 6 46.59 5.98 -46.14
CA SER A 6 45.31 6.09 -45.47
C SER A 6 45.43 5.50 -44.08
N ALA A 7 45.53 6.37 -43.08
CA ALA A 7 45.40 5.98 -41.69
C ALA A 7 43.97 5.49 -41.46
N TYR A 8 43.84 4.25 -41.03
CA TYR A 8 42.57 3.69 -40.58
C TYR A 8 42.56 3.68 -39.06
N VAL A 9 41.41 4.03 -38.48
CA VAL A 9 41.20 4.05 -37.04
C VAL A 9 40.04 3.14 -36.70
N LEU A 10 40.11 2.55 -35.51
CA LEU A 10 39.05 1.72 -34.98
C LEU A 10 38.04 2.63 -34.29
N VAL A 11 36.78 2.50 -34.67
CA VAL A 11 35.65 3.09 -33.94
C VAL A 11 34.94 1.97 -33.21
N LEU A 12 34.88 2.08 -31.89
CA LEU A 12 34.14 1.18 -31.03
C LEU A 12 32.85 1.88 -30.59
N GLU A 13 31.72 1.45 -31.11
CA GLU A 13 30.40 1.84 -30.64
C GLU A 13 30.06 1.02 -29.40
N VAL A 14 30.04 1.68 -28.23
CA VAL A 14 29.53 1.11 -26.99
C VAL A 14 28.04 1.41 -26.94
N ILE A 15 27.23 0.38 -27.21
CA ILE A 15 25.79 0.57 -27.46
C ILE A 15 25.04 0.49 -26.14
N ASN A 16 25.12 -0.66 -25.49
CA ASN A 16 24.43 -0.96 -24.25
C ASN A 16 25.27 -1.91 -23.41
N GLY A 17 25.09 -1.90 -22.10
CA GLY A 17 25.51 -3.03 -21.29
C GLY A 17 24.36 -3.50 -20.41
N SER A 18 24.42 -4.77 -20.05
CA SER A 18 23.33 -5.46 -19.36
C SER A 18 23.86 -6.23 -18.16
N ASN A 19 22.97 -6.47 -17.19
CA ASN A 19 23.28 -7.22 -15.98
C ASN A 19 24.41 -6.62 -15.13
N PHE A 20 24.61 -5.30 -15.18
CA PHE A 20 25.57 -4.65 -14.30
C PHE A 20 25.04 -4.64 -12.87
N VAL A 21 25.63 -5.46 -12.02
CA VAL A 21 25.41 -5.36 -10.58
C VAL A 21 26.39 -4.33 -10.06
N VAL A 22 25.89 -3.17 -9.66
CA VAL A 22 26.71 -2.18 -8.97
C VAL A 22 27.34 -2.85 -7.74
N PRO A 23 28.68 -2.91 -7.65
CA PRO A 23 29.37 -3.78 -6.69
C PRO A 23 29.27 -3.30 -5.23
N SER A 24 28.97 -2.02 -4.98
CA SER A 24 28.76 -1.44 -3.65
C SER A 24 27.30 -1.08 -3.37
N HIS A 25 26.89 -1.15 -2.10
CA HIS A 25 25.61 -0.56 -1.63
C HIS A 25 25.64 0.99 -1.62
N ARG A 26 26.64 1.60 -2.24
CA ARG A 26 26.71 3.03 -2.52
C ARG A 26 26.08 3.25 -3.90
N MET A 27 25.23 4.26 -4.02
CA MET A 27 24.60 4.60 -5.29
C MET A 27 25.64 5.29 -6.19
N PRO A 28 25.98 4.75 -7.37
CA PRO A 28 26.82 5.45 -8.33
C PRO A 28 26.02 6.54 -9.03
N ALA A 29 26.73 7.59 -9.46
CA ALA A 29 26.18 8.56 -10.41
C ALA A 29 25.89 7.93 -11.77
N GLY A 30 26.69 6.92 -12.15
CA GLY A 30 26.47 6.09 -13.31
C GLY A 30 27.65 5.15 -13.57
N LEU A 31 27.61 4.45 -14.69
CA LEU A 31 28.72 3.60 -15.15
C LEU A 31 29.36 4.19 -16.39
N TYR A 32 30.67 4.00 -16.55
CA TYR A 32 31.36 4.31 -17.80
C TYR A 32 32.28 3.18 -18.19
N GLY A 33 32.50 3.05 -19.50
CA GLY A 33 33.49 2.15 -20.07
C GLY A 33 34.81 2.86 -20.27
N SER A 34 35.90 2.18 -19.93
CA SER A 34 37.28 2.60 -20.16
C SER A 34 37.95 1.59 -21.08
N VAL A 35 38.48 2.05 -22.20
CA VAL A 35 39.22 1.22 -23.15
C VAL A 35 40.68 1.66 -23.11
N SER A 36 41.56 0.75 -22.71
CA SER A 36 43.00 0.98 -22.60
C SER A 36 43.76 0.10 -23.58
N THR A 37 44.75 0.69 -24.23
CA THR A 37 45.69 0.00 -25.11
C THR A 37 47.10 0.56 -24.88
N ALA A 38 48.11 -0.03 -25.50
CA ALA A 38 49.47 0.52 -25.53
C ALA A 38 49.59 1.94 -26.16
N TYR A 39 48.51 2.49 -26.74
CA TYR A 39 48.52 3.78 -27.43
C TYR A 39 47.74 4.89 -26.71
N GLY A 40 46.99 4.54 -25.66
CA GLY A 40 46.14 5.50 -24.98
C GLY A 40 44.97 4.83 -24.27
N GLN A 41 44.18 5.67 -23.61
CA GLN A 41 42.99 5.31 -22.87
C GLN A 41 41.84 6.23 -23.28
N TRP A 42 40.67 5.66 -23.50
CA TRP A 42 39.46 6.38 -23.90
C TRP A 42 38.31 5.98 -22.99
N ASN A 43 37.54 6.95 -22.53
CA ASN A 43 36.40 6.72 -21.66
C ASN A 43 35.11 7.11 -22.39
N THR A 44 34.04 6.35 -22.17
CA THR A 44 32.69 6.80 -22.50
C THR A 44 32.26 7.89 -21.53
N ALA A 45 31.19 8.60 -21.86
CA ALA A 45 30.41 9.34 -20.88
C ALA A 45 29.90 8.41 -19.77
N ILE A 46 29.57 9.01 -18.62
CA ILE A 46 28.90 8.32 -17.52
C ILE A 46 27.44 8.12 -17.92
N GLY A 47 27.06 6.86 -18.10
CA GLY A 47 25.71 6.44 -18.45
C GLY A 47 24.86 6.17 -17.21
N THR A 48 23.61 6.62 -17.26
CA THR A 48 22.61 6.38 -16.20
C THR A 48 22.27 4.89 -16.13
N VAL A 49 22.26 4.35 -14.91
CA VAL A 49 21.82 2.97 -14.66
C VAL A 49 20.30 2.91 -14.65
N MET A 50 19.74 2.02 -15.47
CA MET A 50 18.31 1.76 -15.57
C MET A 50 17.86 0.72 -14.55
N ALA A 51 16.56 0.67 -14.27
CA ALA A 51 15.92 -0.26 -13.34
C ALA A 51 16.25 -1.74 -13.58
N ASP A 52 16.40 -2.13 -14.85
CA ASP A 52 16.74 -3.48 -15.30
C ASP A 52 18.25 -3.77 -15.26
N SER A 53 19.05 -2.88 -14.65
CA SER A 53 20.51 -2.95 -14.60
C SER A 53 21.19 -2.81 -15.96
N SER A 54 20.50 -2.19 -16.94
CA SER A 54 21.09 -1.81 -18.22
C SER A 54 21.67 -0.39 -18.19
N VAL A 55 22.61 -0.12 -19.09
CA VAL A 55 23.19 1.22 -19.30
C VAL A 55 23.28 1.50 -20.80
N PRO A 56 22.42 2.35 -21.36
CA PRO A 56 22.49 2.75 -22.76
C PRO A 56 23.51 3.89 -22.93
N TRP A 57 24.67 3.59 -23.50
CA TRP A 57 25.66 4.63 -23.86
C TRP A 57 25.40 5.20 -25.25
N ASN A 58 25.18 4.34 -26.25
CA ASN A 58 25.06 4.72 -27.66
C ASN A 58 26.17 5.68 -28.13
N GLU A 59 27.41 5.42 -27.72
CA GLU A 59 28.55 6.31 -27.92
C GLU A 59 29.62 5.64 -28.79
N SER A 60 30.31 6.42 -29.61
CA SER A 60 31.42 5.96 -30.44
C SER A 60 32.77 6.43 -29.90
N LEU A 61 33.59 5.49 -29.43
CA LEU A 61 34.97 5.75 -29.05
C LEU A 61 35.90 5.58 -30.25
N VAL A 62 36.68 6.62 -30.56
CA VAL A 62 37.63 6.63 -31.67
C VAL A 62 39.02 6.24 -31.15
N ILE A 63 39.37 4.97 -31.28
CA ILE A 63 40.62 4.37 -30.77
C ILE A 63 41.73 4.56 -31.80
N GLN A 64 42.54 5.60 -31.61
CA GLN A 64 43.64 5.93 -32.52
C GLN A 64 44.91 5.14 -32.20
N GLY A 65 45.45 4.47 -33.22
CA GLY A 65 46.75 3.79 -33.18
C GLY A 65 47.48 3.93 -34.51
N ARG A 66 48.73 3.44 -34.60
CA ARG A 66 49.43 3.34 -35.89
C ARG A 66 48.55 2.56 -36.91
N PRO A 67 48.58 2.90 -38.20
CA PRO A 67 47.68 2.31 -39.20
C PRO A 67 47.73 0.79 -39.17
N LEU A 68 46.55 0.15 -39.08
CA LEU A 68 46.37 -1.30 -39.26
C LEU A 68 46.75 -1.66 -40.70
N LYS A 69 48.01 -2.03 -40.94
CA LYS A 69 48.55 -2.28 -42.29
C LYS A 69 48.25 -3.68 -42.82
N PHE A 70 47.00 -4.16 -42.78
CA PHE A 70 46.69 -5.49 -43.35
C PHE A 70 45.35 -5.51 -44.13
N PRO A 71 45.32 -6.16 -45.32
CA PRO A 71 44.08 -6.49 -46.03
C PRO A 71 43.26 -7.56 -45.31
N GLN A 72 41.93 -7.48 -45.42
CA GLN A 72 40.97 -8.38 -44.75
C GLN A 72 41.17 -9.88 -45.08
N TRP A 73 41.72 -10.19 -46.26
CA TRP A 73 41.95 -11.57 -46.73
C TRP A 73 43.19 -12.27 -46.13
N LEU A 74 44.04 -11.55 -45.37
CA LEU A 74 45.24 -12.10 -44.72
C LEU A 74 45.04 -12.42 -43.22
N MET A 75 43.88 -12.11 -42.64
CA MET A 75 43.58 -12.26 -41.20
C MET A 75 43.69 -13.68 -40.60
N PRO A 76 43.39 -14.80 -41.31
CA PRO A 76 43.40 -16.14 -40.69
C PRO A 76 44.78 -16.74 -40.40
N ILE A 77 45.87 -16.08 -40.78
CA ILE A 77 47.22 -16.70 -40.83
C ILE A 77 48.29 -15.91 -40.04
N PHE A 78 47.90 -14.88 -39.29
CA PHE A 78 48.86 -14.08 -38.51
C PHE A 78 49.05 -14.59 -37.07
N PRO A 79 50.28 -14.55 -36.54
CA PRO A 79 50.60 -14.85 -35.16
C PRO A 79 50.11 -13.74 -34.21
N SER A 80 49.94 -14.12 -32.94
CA SER A 80 49.48 -13.41 -31.72
C SER A 80 50.14 -12.07 -31.35
N THR A 81 50.55 -11.27 -32.34
CA THR A 81 51.09 -9.91 -32.17
C THR A 81 50.01 -8.84 -32.05
N SER A 82 48.74 -9.24 -31.91
CA SER A 82 47.66 -8.33 -31.56
C SER A 82 47.97 -7.61 -30.25
N LYS A 83 47.74 -6.31 -30.25
CA LYS A 83 47.89 -5.52 -29.03
C LYS A 83 46.69 -5.77 -28.13
N ALA A 84 46.97 -6.17 -26.90
CA ALA A 84 45.97 -6.32 -25.86
C ALA A 84 45.12 -5.05 -25.75
N VAL A 85 43.82 -5.24 -25.85
CA VAL A 85 42.79 -4.27 -25.50
C VAL A 85 42.27 -4.66 -24.13
N HIS A 86 42.41 -3.75 -23.18
CA HIS A 86 41.88 -3.91 -21.84
C HIS A 86 40.65 -3.02 -21.72
N LEU A 87 39.48 -3.64 -21.61
CA LEU A 87 38.21 -2.94 -21.46
C LEU A 87 37.72 -3.12 -20.02
N GLU A 88 37.47 -2.01 -19.35
CA GLU A 88 36.96 -1.97 -17.99
C GLU A 88 35.59 -1.28 -17.97
N ILE A 89 34.66 -1.81 -17.17
CA ILE A 89 33.47 -1.06 -16.76
C ILE A 89 33.65 -0.65 -15.31
N ARG A 90 33.44 0.64 -15.05
CA ARG A 90 33.67 1.24 -13.73
C ARG A 90 32.46 2.05 -13.28
N ALA A 91 32.20 2.00 -11.98
CA ALA A 91 31.16 2.78 -11.32
C ALA A 91 31.72 4.12 -10.87
N SER A 92 31.14 5.21 -11.38
CA SER A 92 31.45 6.56 -10.95
C SER A 92 30.50 6.99 -9.85
N PHE A 93 31.00 7.65 -8.82
CA PHE A 93 30.17 8.16 -7.72
C PHE A 93 29.86 9.67 -7.83
N GLU A 94 30.38 10.30 -8.88
CA GLU A 94 30.16 11.70 -9.26
C GLU A 94 30.07 11.81 -10.78
N THR A 95 29.41 12.85 -11.28
CA THR A 95 29.26 13.07 -12.72
C THR A 95 30.53 13.63 -13.36
N ILE A 96 31.38 14.32 -12.58
CA ILE A 96 32.75 14.66 -12.96
C ILE A 96 33.67 13.79 -12.13
N MET A 97 34.34 12.86 -12.80
CA MET A 97 35.03 11.79 -12.12
C MET A 97 36.23 12.27 -11.31
N PHE A 98 36.28 11.84 -10.06
CA PHE A 98 37.40 12.04 -9.15
C PHE A 98 37.99 10.66 -8.82
N GLY A 99 39.20 10.37 -9.31
CA GLY A 99 39.70 9.00 -9.43
C GLY A 99 39.09 8.21 -10.60
N ARG A 100 39.27 6.89 -10.60
CA ARG A 100 38.74 5.89 -11.56
C ARG A 100 37.55 5.11 -10.99
N GLY A 101 37.11 5.35 -9.77
CA GLY A 101 35.91 4.69 -9.21
C GLY A 101 36.05 3.17 -9.05
N GLU A 102 34.93 2.48 -8.84
CA GLU A 102 34.92 1.06 -8.48
C GLU A 102 34.83 0.17 -9.73
N LEU A 103 35.70 -0.85 -9.82
CA LEU A 103 35.69 -1.79 -10.94
C LEU A 103 34.49 -2.74 -10.88
N VAL A 104 33.73 -2.81 -11.97
CA VAL A 104 32.54 -3.66 -12.12
C VAL A 104 32.85 -4.94 -12.89
N GLY A 105 33.65 -4.82 -13.95
CA GLY A 105 34.02 -5.96 -14.79
C GLY A 105 35.14 -5.61 -15.77
N ILE A 106 35.86 -6.64 -16.19
CA ILE A 106 36.98 -6.54 -17.13
C ILE A 106 36.79 -7.52 -18.27
N VAL A 107 37.18 -7.08 -19.47
CA VAL A 107 37.46 -7.92 -20.62
C VAL A 107 38.87 -7.65 -21.10
N GLU A 108 39.62 -8.73 -21.31
CA GLU A 108 40.86 -8.71 -22.05
C GLU A 108 40.61 -9.34 -23.43
N THR A 109 40.91 -8.60 -24.48
CA THR A 109 40.72 -9.03 -25.87
C THR A 109 41.77 -8.41 -26.77
N THR A 110 41.62 -8.59 -28.06
CA THR A 110 42.51 -8.13 -29.12
C THR A 110 41.77 -7.22 -30.08
N LEU A 111 42.49 -6.30 -30.75
CA LEU A 111 41.88 -5.44 -31.78
C LEU A 111 41.26 -6.26 -32.92
N GLU A 112 41.87 -7.39 -33.26
CA GLU A 112 41.46 -8.31 -34.32
C GLU A 112 40.18 -9.07 -33.96
N GLU A 113 40.06 -9.59 -32.73
CA GLU A 113 38.83 -10.24 -32.26
C GLU A 113 37.64 -9.28 -32.36
N LEU A 114 37.79 -8.04 -31.86
CA LEU A 114 36.74 -7.02 -31.95
C LEU A 114 36.27 -6.77 -33.39
N LEU A 115 37.19 -6.76 -34.37
CA LEU A 115 36.89 -6.54 -35.78
C LEU A 115 36.28 -7.75 -36.50
N MET A 116 36.56 -8.97 -36.02
CA MET A 116 36.01 -10.20 -36.60
C MET A 116 34.52 -10.39 -36.27
N HIS A 117 34.07 -9.81 -35.16
CA HIS A 117 32.69 -9.89 -34.71
C HIS A 117 31.74 -8.95 -35.48
N GLY A 118 31.38 -9.32 -36.72
CA GLY A 118 30.17 -8.87 -37.43
C GLY A 118 29.77 -7.39 -37.32
N LYS A 119 28.45 -7.11 -37.31
CA LYS A 119 27.90 -5.75 -37.17
C LYS A 119 27.60 -5.34 -35.73
N GLN A 120 27.26 -6.26 -34.84
CA GLN A 120 27.01 -6.04 -33.41
C GLN A 120 27.25 -7.36 -32.69
N PHE A 121 27.88 -7.33 -31.52
CA PHE A 121 28.20 -8.53 -30.75
C PHE A 121 28.21 -8.25 -29.25
N GLU A 122 27.91 -9.29 -28.47
CA GLU A 122 27.99 -9.23 -27.01
C GLU A 122 29.32 -9.77 -26.51
N VAL A 123 29.91 -9.06 -25.56
CA VAL A 123 31.14 -9.48 -24.89
C VAL A 123 30.82 -9.74 -23.42
N PRO A 124 30.95 -10.99 -22.94
CA PRO A 124 30.79 -11.30 -21.53
C PRO A 124 31.97 -10.73 -20.75
N LEU A 125 31.70 -10.07 -19.62
CA LEU A 125 32.75 -9.56 -18.74
C LEU A 125 33.05 -10.59 -17.64
N SER A 126 34.31 -10.65 -17.22
CA SER A 126 34.67 -11.33 -15.98
C SER A 126 33.98 -10.62 -14.82
N ALA A 127 33.04 -11.32 -14.18
CA ALA A 127 32.22 -10.72 -13.16
C ALA A 127 32.98 -10.67 -11.83
N VAL A 128 32.96 -9.50 -11.16
CA VAL A 128 33.44 -9.39 -9.77
C VAL A 128 32.42 -10.00 -8.78
N LYS A 129 31.16 -10.23 -9.20
CA LYS A 129 30.05 -10.85 -8.42
C LYS A 129 29.09 -11.68 -9.31
N THR A 130 28.01 -12.22 -8.72
CA THR A 130 27.19 -13.39 -9.15
C THR A 130 26.38 -13.35 -10.46
N ARG A 131 26.22 -12.21 -11.16
CA ARG A 131 25.56 -12.18 -12.49
C ARG A 131 26.63 -12.10 -13.59
N ALA A 132 26.32 -12.53 -14.80
CA ALA A 132 27.20 -12.41 -15.96
C ALA A 132 26.93 -11.07 -16.70
N PRO A 133 27.63 -9.97 -16.37
CA PRO A 133 27.52 -8.73 -17.11
C PRO A 133 27.99 -8.90 -18.55
N SER A 134 27.35 -8.19 -19.48
CA SER A 134 27.74 -8.18 -20.89
C SER A 134 27.67 -6.78 -21.48
N LEU A 135 28.47 -6.55 -22.52
CA LEU A 135 28.46 -5.33 -23.32
C LEU A 135 28.08 -5.65 -24.74
N LEU A 136 27.08 -4.94 -25.26
CA LEU A 136 26.76 -4.92 -26.67
C LEU A 136 27.63 -3.86 -27.36
N LEU A 137 28.53 -4.33 -28.20
CA LEU A 137 29.51 -3.51 -28.91
C LEU A 137 29.34 -3.64 -30.42
N ARG A 138 29.83 -2.63 -31.14
CA ARG A 138 30.09 -2.70 -32.57
C ARG A 138 31.45 -2.09 -32.87
N ALA A 139 32.29 -2.82 -33.58
CA ALA A 139 33.61 -2.34 -33.98
C ALA A 139 33.65 -2.11 -35.50
N GLN A 140 34.13 -0.95 -35.93
CA GLN A 140 34.27 -0.62 -37.34
C GLN A 140 35.61 0.03 -37.64
N ARG A 141 36.11 -0.22 -38.86
CA ARG A 141 37.33 0.41 -39.37
C ARG A 141 36.96 1.58 -40.28
N ILE A 142 37.31 2.80 -39.89
CA ILE A 142 37.02 4.02 -40.66
C ILE A 142 38.32 4.63 -41.20
N LYS A 143 38.27 5.17 -42.43
CA LYS A 143 39.37 5.86 -43.08
C LYS A 143 39.36 7.34 -42.67
N LEU A 144 40.43 7.84 -42.05
CA LEU A 144 40.47 9.24 -41.60
C LEU A 144 41.04 10.21 -42.65
N PRO A 145 40.44 11.42 -42.76
CA PRO A 145 41.07 12.56 -43.39
C PRO A 145 41.92 13.33 -42.34
N GLY A 146 43.17 12.93 -42.15
CA GLY A 146 44.18 13.71 -41.41
C GLY A 146 44.46 13.27 -39.96
N PRO A 147 45.56 13.80 -39.36
CA PRO A 147 45.98 13.46 -38.01
C PRO A 147 45.07 14.14 -36.97
N HIS A 148 44.44 13.33 -36.11
CA HIS A 148 43.78 13.82 -34.89
C HIS A 148 44.71 13.57 -33.69
N ALA A 149 44.58 14.40 -32.66
CA ALA A 149 45.38 14.29 -31.45
C ALA A 149 44.95 13.06 -30.63
N ALA A 150 45.91 12.24 -30.21
CA ALA A 150 45.70 11.22 -29.18
C ALA A 150 45.60 11.93 -27.82
N CYS A 151 44.47 11.75 -27.13
CA CYS A 151 44.26 12.27 -25.79
C CYS A 151 44.68 11.21 -24.78
N GLY A 152 45.84 11.37 -24.15
CA GLY A 152 46.23 10.58 -22.98
C GLY A 152 45.69 11.25 -21.72
N ILE A 153 44.90 10.54 -20.92
CA ILE A 153 44.46 11.01 -19.61
C ILE A 153 45.63 10.81 -18.64
N GLN A 154 46.21 11.89 -18.10
CA GLN A 154 47.16 11.82 -16.99
C GLN A 154 46.37 11.93 -15.68
N HIS A 155 46.49 10.93 -14.81
CA HIS A 155 45.88 10.96 -13.48
C HIS A 155 46.73 11.77 -12.52
N SER A 156 46.10 12.64 -11.73
CA SER A 156 46.76 13.42 -10.67
C SER A 156 47.10 12.53 -9.46
N GLU A 157 48.03 12.97 -8.61
CA GLU A 157 48.34 12.27 -7.35
C GLU A 157 47.09 12.09 -6.46
N VAL A 158 46.20 13.10 -6.47
CA VAL A 158 44.93 13.09 -5.74
C VAL A 158 43.98 11.99 -6.26
N ASP A 159 43.97 11.73 -7.57
CA ASP A 159 43.17 10.65 -8.17
C ASP A 159 43.65 9.28 -7.69
N VAL A 160 44.97 9.09 -7.63
CA VAL A 160 45.58 7.84 -7.17
C VAL A 160 45.26 7.59 -5.69
N THR A 161 45.36 8.62 -4.84
CA THR A 161 44.98 8.49 -3.42
C THR A 161 43.48 8.21 -3.26
N THR A 162 42.64 8.82 -4.09
CA THR A 162 41.19 8.60 -4.09
C THR A 162 40.84 7.16 -4.48
N ASP A 163 41.48 6.61 -5.50
CA ASP A 163 41.31 5.21 -5.90
C ASP A 163 41.74 4.25 -4.78
N ALA A 164 42.90 4.53 -4.19
CA ALA A 164 43.43 3.74 -3.08
C ALA A 164 42.51 3.79 -1.84
N ALA A 165 41.80 4.89 -1.63
CA ALA A 165 40.79 5.02 -0.57
C ALA A 165 39.53 4.20 -0.89
N HIS A 166 39.03 4.27 -2.13
CA HIS A 166 37.89 3.46 -2.58
C HIS A 166 38.16 1.96 -2.50
N GLU A 167 39.38 1.51 -2.85
CA GLU A 167 39.78 0.11 -2.75
C GLU A 167 39.76 -0.40 -1.30
N ALA A 168 40.38 0.35 -0.38
CA ALA A 168 40.37 0.03 1.05
C ALA A 168 38.93 0.02 1.61
N TYR A 169 38.10 0.98 1.19
CA TYR A 169 36.70 1.01 1.58
C TYR A 169 35.95 -0.22 1.06
N ALA A 170 36.16 -0.61 -0.20
CA ALA A 170 35.55 -1.80 -0.79
C ALA A 170 35.97 -3.08 -0.04
N LEU A 171 37.23 -3.19 0.39
CA LEU A 171 37.69 -4.28 1.25
C LEU A 171 36.95 -4.30 2.59
N TYR A 172 36.84 -3.15 3.27
CA TYR A 172 36.07 -3.04 4.51
C TYR A 172 34.61 -3.49 4.34
N ARG A 173 33.97 -3.13 3.22
CA ARG A 173 32.59 -3.55 2.92
C ARG A 173 32.44 -5.06 2.87
N GLN A 174 33.48 -5.79 2.42
CA GLN A 174 33.48 -7.24 2.27
C GLN A 174 33.88 -7.94 3.57
N SER A 175 34.94 -7.46 4.22
CA SER A 175 35.54 -8.10 5.39
C SER A 175 34.89 -7.69 6.72
N ASN A 176 34.31 -6.49 6.79
CA ASN A 176 34.00 -5.76 8.02
C ASN A 176 35.19 -5.61 8.99
N HIS A 177 36.44 -5.76 8.51
CA HIS A 177 37.63 -5.56 9.33
C HIS A 177 37.91 -4.08 9.54
N ARG A 178 38.00 -3.66 10.80
CA ARG A 178 38.20 -2.25 11.17
C ARG A 178 39.44 -1.60 10.51
N ASN A 179 40.53 -2.35 10.36
CA ASN A 179 41.76 -1.84 9.74
C ASN A 179 41.52 -1.32 8.31
N ASP A 180 40.67 -1.99 7.54
CA ASP A 180 40.37 -1.58 6.17
C ASP A 180 39.58 -0.25 6.15
N LEU A 181 38.70 -0.04 7.15
CA LEU A 181 37.98 1.22 7.33
C LEU A 181 38.93 2.34 7.73
N ASP A 182 39.83 2.08 8.68
CA ASP A 182 40.79 3.09 9.16
C ASP A 182 41.70 3.56 8.01
N ILE A 183 42.19 2.64 7.17
CA ILE A 183 42.97 2.96 5.95
C ILE A 183 42.14 3.80 4.97
N ALA A 184 40.87 3.45 4.75
CA ALA A 184 40.00 4.19 3.85
C ALA A 184 39.77 5.63 4.35
N LEU A 185 39.49 5.79 5.65
CA LEU A 185 39.23 7.09 6.26
C LEU A 185 40.47 7.99 6.25
N GLU A 186 41.66 7.45 6.55
CA GLU A 186 42.93 8.19 6.47
C GLU A 186 43.18 8.73 5.06
N ARG A 187 42.98 7.89 4.04
CA ARG A 187 43.19 8.28 2.63
C ARG A 187 42.12 9.27 2.17
N PHE A 188 40.85 9.06 2.49
CA PHE A 188 39.80 10.03 2.16
C PHE A 188 40.00 11.38 2.85
N GLN A 189 40.52 11.38 4.08
CA GLN A 189 40.86 12.63 4.79
C GLN A 189 42.01 13.35 4.07
N THR A 190 43.05 12.63 3.67
CA THR A 190 44.17 13.19 2.90
C THR A 190 43.68 13.85 1.60
N VAL A 191 42.78 13.19 0.89
CA VAL A 191 42.16 13.71 -0.33
C VAL A 191 41.32 14.97 -0.06
N LEU A 192 40.57 14.99 1.04
CA LEU A 192 39.78 16.15 1.45
C LEU A 192 40.67 17.35 1.81
N ASP A 193 41.80 17.12 2.47
CA ASP A 193 42.78 18.16 2.83
C ASP A 193 43.43 18.77 1.58
N GLN A 194 43.64 17.97 0.54
CA GLN A 194 44.13 18.42 -0.77
C GLN A 194 43.06 19.14 -1.62
N CYS A 195 41.79 19.12 -1.19
CA CYS A 195 40.67 19.79 -1.84
C CYS A 195 40.13 20.96 -0.99
N PRO A 196 40.86 22.08 -0.83
CA PRO A 196 40.45 23.20 0.04
C PRO A 196 39.14 23.86 -0.43
N PRO A 197 38.50 24.72 0.39
CA PRO A 197 37.29 25.46 -0.01
C PRO A 197 37.45 26.14 -1.38
N GLY A 198 36.49 25.90 -2.29
CA GLY A 198 36.53 26.37 -3.68
C GLY A 198 37.15 25.38 -4.68
N HIS A 199 37.80 24.31 -4.23
CA HIS A 199 38.31 23.26 -5.11
C HIS A 199 37.16 22.50 -5.80
N PRO A 200 37.23 22.22 -7.13
CA PRO A 200 36.12 21.62 -7.88
C PRO A 200 35.71 20.24 -7.35
N HIS A 201 36.65 19.45 -6.84
CA HIS A 201 36.39 18.10 -6.32
C HIS A 201 36.08 18.06 -4.81
N ARG A 202 35.99 19.21 -4.13
CA ARG A 202 35.73 19.23 -2.68
C ARG A 202 34.41 18.57 -2.31
N ALA A 203 33.34 18.79 -3.09
CA ALA A 203 32.04 18.15 -2.84
C ALA A 203 32.12 16.61 -2.96
N ALA A 204 32.93 16.11 -3.90
CA ALA A 204 33.22 14.68 -4.08
C ALA A 204 33.96 14.11 -2.87
N ALA A 205 35.07 14.75 -2.47
CA ALA A 205 35.86 14.34 -1.31
C ALA A 205 35.01 14.29 -0.01
N LEU A 206 34.18 15.31 0.22
CA LEU A 206 33.23 15.34 1.35
C LEU A 206 32.22 14.19 1.29
N SER A 207 31.67 13.90 0.11
CA SER A 207 30.71 12.80 -0.06
C SER A 207 31.38 11.44 0.18
N ASN A 208 32.57 11.23 -0.36
CA ASN A 208 33.34 9.99 -0.27
C ASN A 208 33.65 9.62 1.19
N ILE A 209 34.23 10.55 1.96
CA ILE A 209 34.53 10.30 3.37
C ILE A 209 33.25 10.07 4.19
N SER A 210 32.18 10.84 3.90
CA SER A 210 30.89 10.72 4.60
C SER A 210 30.27 9.33 4.42
N HIS A 211 30.37 8.74 3.23
CA HIS A 211 29.90 7.38 2.98
C HIS A 211 30.65 6.34 3.81
N ALA A 212 31.98 6.45 3.90
CA ALA A 212 32.80 5.53 4.68
C ALA A 212 32.46 5.62 6.18
N ILE A 213 32.35 6.84 6.72
CA ILE A 213 31.96 7.07 8.12
C ILE A 213 30.53 6.55 8.37
N LEU A 214 29.56 6.89 7.52
CA LEU A 214 28.17 6.43 7.65
C LEU A 214 28.07 4.91 7.66
N TYR A 215 28.83 4.23 6.80
CA TYR A 215 28.80 2.77 6.80
C TYR A 215 29.44 2.19 8.06
N GLY A 216 30.58 2.73 8.51
CA GLY A 216 31.18 2.37 9.79
C GLY A 216 30.19 2.50 10.95
N PHE A 217 29.43 3.60 11.00
CA PHE A 217 28.35 3.82 11.95
C PHE A 217 27.33 2.68 11.95
N THR A 218 26.83 2.29 10.77
CA THR A 218 25.85 1.18 10.65
C THR A 218 26.40 -0.19 11.06
N LYS A 219 27.73 -0.32 11.15
CA LYS A 219 28.42 -1.52 11.65
C LYS A 219 28.80 -1.44 13.12
N GLY A 220 28.39 -0.39 13.83
CA GLY A 220 28.67 -0.19 15.24
C GLY A 220 30.07 0.37 15.53
N VAL A 221 30.78 0.88 14.53
CA VAL A 221 32.00 1.66 14.75
C VAL A 221 31.56 3.04 15.27
N GLY A 222 31.98 3.40 16.48
CA GLY A 222 31.58 4.61 17.22
C GLY A 222 31.96 5.92 16.54
N THR A 223 31.29 6.22 15.45
CA THR A 223 31.47 7.39 14.58
C THR A 223 30.37 8.41 14.83
N ASP A 224 30.66 9.67 14.59
CA ASP A 224 29.71 10.76 14.83
C ASP A 224 28.80 10.97 13.61
N ILE A 225 27.54 10.57 13.72
CA ILE A 225 26.54 10.75 12.66
C ILE A 225 26.15 12.21 12.44
N ASP A 226 26.31 13.09 13.43
CA ASP A 226 26.07 14.53 13.26
C ASP A 226 27.16 15.13 12.36
N TYR A 227 28.41 14.68 12.50
CA TYR A 227 29.51 15.04 11.60
C TYR A 227 29.25 14.55 10.16
N VAL A 228 28.75 13.32 9.98
CA VAL A 228 28.36 12.81 8.65
C VAL A 228 27.31 13.70 7.98
N ILE A 229 26.28 14.11 8.72
CA ILE A 229 25.22 14.98 8.20
C ILE A 229 25.78 16.36 7.85
N PHE A 230 26.67 16.90 8.69
CA PHE A 230 27.36 18.16 8.40
C PHE A 230 28.14 18.10 7.08
N LEU A 231 28.90 17.02 6.86
CA LEU A 231 29.67 16.84 5.64
C LEU A 231 28.78 16.67 4.39
N PHE A 232 27.69 15.90 4.48
CA PHE A 232 26.73 15.78 3.37
C PHE A 232 26.02 17.10 3.05
N ARG A 233 25.67 17.89 4.08
CA ARG A 233 25.13 19.25 3.86
C ARG A 233 26.14 20.16 3.17
N SER A 234 27.40 20.12 3.62
CA SER A 234 28.49 20.88 2.98
C SER A 234 28.69 20.48 1.53
N ALA A 235 28.60 19.18 1.21
CA ALA A 235 28.67 18.70 -0.18
C ALA A 235 27.45 19.15 -1.01
N LEU A 236 26.25 19.15 -0.43
CA LEU A 236 25.02 19.61 -1.08
C LEU A 236 25.05 21.12 -1.38
N GLU A 237 25.57 21.94 -0.47
CA GLU A 237 25.73 23.39 -0.69
C GLU A 237 26.64 23.71 -1.89
N LEU A 238 27.68 22.90 -2.11
CA LEU A 238 28.57 23.01 -3.26
C LEU A 238 27.96 22.50 -4.57
N ARG A 239 26.78 21.87 -4.52
CA ARG A 239 26.06 21.31 -5.67
C ARG A 239 24.63 21.88 -5.70
N PRO A 240 24.43 23.14 -6.10
CA PRO A 240 23.11 23.76 -6.14
C PRO A 240 22.17 23.09 -7.17
N PRO A 241 20.85 23.38 -7.14
CA PRO A 241 19.91 22.89 -8.15
C PRO A 241 20.42 23.15 -9.58
N GLY A 242 20.37 22.13 -10.43
CA GLY A 242 20.94 22.14 -11.78
C GLY A 242 22.34 21.52 -11.89
N ASN A 243 23.06 21.35 -10.77
CA ASN A 243 24.26 20.50 -10.76
C ASN A 243 23.86 19.03 -10.97
N PRO A 244 24.55 18.27 -11.83
CA PRO A 244 24.24 16.85 -12.09
C PRO A 244 24.20 15.95 -10.84
N ASP A 245 25.06 16.22 -9.85
CA ASP A 245 25.17 15.43 -8.62
C ASP A 245 24.27 15.95 -7.48
N HIS A 246 23.43 16.97 -7.74
CA HIS A 246 22.55 17.56 -6.73
C HIS A 246 21.57 16.52 -6.15
N LEU A 247 20.92 15.75 -7.03
CA LEU A 247 19.93 14.75 -6.62
C LEU A 247 20.55 13.61 -5.79
N LEU A 248 21.76 13.17 -6.15
CA LEU A 248 22.52 12.18 -5.38
C LEU A 248 22.90 12.71 -4.00
N SER A 249 23.30 13.98 -3.93
CA SER A 249 23.67 14.62 -2.65
C SER A 249 22.48 14.72 -1.70
N ILE A 250 21.28 15.01 -2.22
CA ILE A 250 20.03 14.97 -1.45
C ILE A 250 19.74 13.54 -0.97
N PHE A 251 19.84 12.56 -1.86
CA PHE A 251 19.60 11.16 -1.51
C PHE A 251 20.53 10.67 -0.39
N ASP A 252 21.81 11.04 -0.45
CA ASP A 252 22.80 10.70 0.55
C ASP A 252 22.55 11.39 1.91
N LEU A 253 22.19 12.67 1.89
CA LEU A 253 21.75 13.38 3.09
C LEU A 253 20.53 12.71 3.72
N CYS A 254 19.52 12.33 2.91
CA CYS A 254 18.34 11.61 3.41
C CYS A 254 18.71 10.28 4.07
N LYS A 255 19.69 9.55 3.53
CA LYS A 255 20.17 8.30 4.14
C LYS A 255 20.78 8.57 5.52
N ALA A 256 21.63 9.58 5.66
CA ALA A 256 22.25 9.92 6.93
C ALA A 256 21.22 10.41 7.97
N LEU A 257 20.30 11.28 7.58
CA LEU A 257 19.19 11.75 8.44
C LEU A 257 18.29 10.60 8.90
N HIS A 258 17.92 9.70 7.99
CA HIS A 258 17.12 8.53 8.34
C HIS A 258 17.86 7.59 9.29
N GLN A 259 19.16 7.36 9.09
CA GLN A 259 19.96 6.59 10.06
C GLN A 259 19.99 7.26 11.43
N ARG A 260 20.22 8.58 11.51
CA ARG A 260 20.20 9.31 12.78
C ARG A 260 18.85 9.22 13.46
N HIS A 261 17.75 9.31 12.71
CA HIS A 261 16.41 9.11 13.22
C HIS A 261 16.23 7.71 13.84
N LEU A 262 16.67 6.64 13.17
CA LEU A 262 16.53 5.28 13.69
C LEU A 262 17.27 5.08 15.02
N HIS A 263 18.43 5.71 15.19
CA HIS A 263 19.25 5.59 16.40
C HIS A 263 18.82 6.52 17.54
N LEU A 264 18.43 7.76 17.23
CA LEU A 264 18.19 8.81 18.23
C LEU A 264 16.71 9.22 18.35
N GLN A 265 15.82 8.65 17.53
CA GLN A 265 14.39 8.97 17.48
C GLN A 265 14.10 10.47 17.25
N LYS A 266 14.98 11.17 16.51
CA LYS A 266 14.83 12.59 16.19
C LYS A 266 13.72 12.79 15.14
N GLY A 267 12.53 13.22 15.56
CA GLY A 267 11.41 13.45 14.64
C GLY A 267 11.63 14.57 13.61
N ALA A 268 12.53 15.53 13.89
CA ALA A 268 12.90 16.58 12.95
C ALA A 268 13.57 16.02 11.68
N ASP A 269 14.42 15.00 11.85
CA ASP A 269 15.12 14.35 10.73
C ASP A 269 14.12 13.67 9.80
N LEU A 270 13.12 12.98 10.34
CA LEU A 270 12.08 12.33 9.54
C LEU A 270 11.28 13.34 8.74
N ARG A 271 10.92 14.50 9.32
CA ARG A 271 10.22 15.57 8.60
C ARG A 271 11.06 16.15 7.46
N GLU A 272 12.37 16.34 7.70
CA GLU A 272 13.29 16.82 6.67
C GLU A 272 13.42 15.79 5.53
N VAL A 273 13.59 14.52 5.85
CA VAL A 273 13.68 13.42 4.87
C VAL A 273 12.43 13.35 4.00
N VAL A 274 11.23 13.44 4.59
CA VAL A 274 9.96 13.43 3.82
C VAL A 274 9.91 14.58 2.82
N LYS A 275 10.26 15.80 3.24
CA LYS A 275 10.31 16.98 2.35
C LYS A 275 11.32 16.81 1.22
N LEU A 276 12.51 16.33 1.56
CA LEU A 276 13.57 16.09 0.57
C LEU A 276 13.18 15.00 -0.44
N TYR A 277 12.50 13.93 -0.02
CA TYR A 277 12.01 12.91 -0.95
C TYR A 277 10.86 13.38 -1.84
N LEU A 278 9.94 14.21 -1.31
CA LEU A 278 8.91 14.86 -2.13
C LEU A 278 9.51 15.76 -3.22
N TYR A 279 10.62 16.44 -2.92
CA TYR A 279 11.37 17.22 -3.90
C TYR A 279 12.15 16.34 -4.88
N LEU A 280 12.77 15.26 -4.40
CA LEU A 280 13.66 14.39 -5.18
C LEU A 280 12.91 13.54 -6.22
N LEU A 281 11.80 12.90 -5.81
CA LEU A 281 11.09 11.90 -6.64
C LEU A 281 10.65 12.42 -8.01
N PRO A 282 10.05 13.62 -8.15
CA PRO A 282 9.63 14.14 -9.46
C PRO A 282 10.79 14.50 -10.38
N LEU A 283 12.01 14.68 -9.84
CA LEU A 283 13.20 15.07 -10.59
C LEU A 283 14.04 13.87 -11.06
N CYS A 284 13.80 12.68 -10.49
CA CYS A 284 14.47 11.47 -10.95
C CYS A 284 13.97 11.06 -12.35
N ALA A 285 14.88 10.67 -13.23
CA ALA A 285 14.52 10.11 -14.53
C ALA A 285 13.65 8.85 -14.34
N GLU A 286 12.55 8.77 -15.11
CA GLU A 286 11.60 7.67 -15.01
C GLU A 286 12.28 6.33 -15.33
N GLY A 287 12.08 5.33 -14.47
CA GLY A 287 12.70 4.01 -14.61
C GLY A 287 14.21 3.98 -14.35
N SER A 288 14.81 5.08 -13.88
CA SER A 288 16.20 5.07 -13.42
C SER A 288 16.37 4.27 -12.13
N TYR A 289 17.57 3.73 -11.95
CA TYR A 289 17.93 3.01 -10.73
C TYR A 289 17.86 3.90 -9.48
N LEU A 290 18.18 5.20 -9.61
CA LEU A 290 18.02 6.18 -8.53
C LEU A 290 16.55 6.27 -8.09
N GLN A 291 15.60 6.41 -9.03
CA GLN A 291 14.16 6.48 -8.71
C GLN A 291 13.71 5.26 -7.92
N LEU A 292 14.11 4.06 -8.34
CA LEU A 292 13.80 2.82 -7.61
C LEU A 292 14.37 2.80 -6.20
N CYS A 293 15.63 3.18 -6.02
CA CYS A 293 16.22 3.23 -4.69
C CYS A 293 15.56 4.28 -3.79
N VAL A 294 15.12 5.42 -4.33
CA VAL A 294 14.35 6.40 -3.56
C VAL A 294 13.00 5.81 -3.14
N ILE A 295 12.29 5.12 -4.03
CA ILE A 295 11.04 4.39 -3.72
C ILE A 295 11.25 3.38 -2.60
N GLU A 296 12.31 2.56 -2.68
CA GLU A 296 12.67 1.59 -1.65
C GLU A 296 12.95 2.26 -0.30
N LYS A 297 13.69 3.38 -0.29
CA LYS A 297 13.99 4.12 0.95
C LYS A 297 12.75 4.79 1.53
N CYS A 298 11.85 5.33 0.71
CA CYS A 298 10.56 5.81 1.16
C CYS A 298 9.77 4.67 1.85
N ASN A 299 9.73 3.50 1.23
CA ASN A 299 9.09 2.30 1.79
C ASN A 299 9.78 1.74 3.05
N ALA A 300 11.00 2.18 3.36
CA ALA A 300 11.70 1.86 4.61
C ALA A 300 11.46 2.88 5.73
N LEU A 301 10.87 4.05 5.43
CA LEU A 301 10.56 5.05 6.45
C LEU A 301 9.56 4.49 7.47
N PRO A 302 9.71 4.86 8.76
CA PRO A 302 8.78 4.45 9.81
C PRO A 302 7.38 5.04 9.55
N ARG A 303 6.40 4.49 10.28
CA ARG A 303 5.03 5.03 10.23
C ARG A 303 5.02 6.48 10.69
N ASN A 304 4.33 7.33 9.95
CA ASN A 304 4.19 8.75 10.27
C ASN A 304 2.84 9.25 9.75
N PRO A 305 1.89 9.61 10.64
CA PRO A 305 0.55 10.02 10.25
C PRO A 305 0.46 11.48 9.75
N SER A 306 1.58 12.18 9.54
CA SER A 306 1.54 13.55 9.04
C SER A 306 1.09 13.62 7.57
N ASP A 307 0.42 14.72 7.21
CA ASP A 307 -0.09 14.92 5.84
C ASP A 307 1.03 14.89 4.80
N GLU A 308 2.23 15.41 5.11
CA GLU A 308 3.37 15.32 4.19
C GLU A 308 3.86 13.88 3.99
N SER A 309 3.81 13.05 5.04
CA SER A 309 4.18 11.63 4.95
C SER A 309 3.15 10.87 4.10
N ILE A 310 1.86 11.09 4.36
CA ILE A 310 0.77 10.47 3.57
C ILE A 310 0.82 10.94 2.11
N SER A 311 1.12 12.22 1.86
CA SER A 311 1.35 12.76 0.52
C SER A 311 2.52 12.04 -0.18
N LEU A 312 3.66 11.88 0.51
CA LEU A 312 4.79 11.12 0.00
C LEU A 312 4.41 9.66 -0.32
N ARG A 313 3.66 9.00 0.57
CA ARG A 313 3.18 7.62 0.35
C ARG A 313 2.32 7.51 -0.91
N ARG A 314 1.42 8.47 -1.14
CA ARG A 314 0.57 8.53 -2.34
C ARG A 314 1.40 8.75 -3.60
N THR A 315 2.36 9.68 -3.59
CA THR A 315 3.29 9.87 -4.71
C THR A 315 4.08 8.60 -5.03
N VAL A 316 4.60 7.93 -4.01
CA VAL A 316 5.32 6.66 -4.19
C VAL A 316 4.41 5.57 -4.74
N LEU A 317 3.17 5.46 -4.25
CA LEU A 317 2.20 4.49 -4.73
C LEU A 317 1.90 4.67 -6.22
N ASP A 318 1.70 5.90 -6.68
CA ASP A 318 1.44 6.20 -8.09
C ASP A 318 2.61 5.80 -9.00
N LEU A 319 3.85 6.05 -8.57
CA LEU A 319 5.05 5.61 -9.27
C LEU A 319 5.21 4.08 -9.28
N CYS A 320 4.74 3.40 -8.23
CA CYS A 320 4.86 1.94 -8.10
C CYS A 320 3.88 1.16 -8.99
N ARG A 321 2.91 1.80 -9.66
CA ARG A 321 1.97 1.10 -10.56
C ARG A 321 2.67 0.31 -11.66
N LYS A 322 3.87 0.76 -12.08
CA LYS A 322 4.72 0.11 -13.09
C LYS A 322 5.72 -0.91 -12.49
N HIS A 323 5.76 -1.04 -11.17
CA HIS A 323 6.71 -1.90 -10.45
C HIS A 323 5.98 -2.79 -9.42
N PRO A 324 5.39 -3.92 -9.86
CA PRO A 324 4.54 -4.78 -9.02
C PRO A 324 5.18 -5.22 -7.70
N GLN A 325 6.49 -5.44 -7.69
CA GLN A 325 7.27 -5.84 -6.51
C GLN A 325 7.29 -4.79 -5.37
N HIS A 326 7.10 -3.51 -5.69
CA HIS A 326 7.05 -2.42 -4.71
C HIS A 326 5.62 -1.99 -4.40
N HIS A 327 4.68 -2.23 -5.32
CA HIS A 327 3.29 -1.80 -5.22
C HIS A 327 2.63 -2.29 -3.92
N ALA A 328 2.65 -3.60 -3.66
CA ALA A 328 2.04 -4.17 -2.44
C ALA A 328 2.62 -3.56 -1.16
N ARG A 329 3.95 -3.33 -1.12
CA ARG A 329 4.61 -2.71 0.04
C ARG A 329 4.18 -1.26 0.20
N SER A 330 4.11 -0.48 -0.87
CA SER A 330 3.67 0.92 -0.85
C SER A 330 2.22 1.07 -0.34
N LEU A 331 1.30 0.21 -0.80
CA LEU A 331 -0.09 0.15 -0.32
C LEU A 331 -0.14 -0.07 1.20
N ASN A 332 0.59 -1.07 1.69
CA ASN A 332 0.66 -1.40 3.11
C ASN A 332 1.27 -0.28 3.97
N ARG A 333 2.23 0.47 3.40
CA ARG A 333 2.83 1.62 4.09
C ARG A 333 1.86 2.78 4.21
N LEU A 334 1.11 3.08 3.15
CA LEU A 334 0.05 4.09 3.19
C LEU A 334 -1.05 3.70 4.19
N ALA A 335 -1.52 2.44 4.16
CA ALA A 335 -2.45 1.92 5.16
C ALA A 335 -1.92 2.09 6.59
N GLY A 336 -0.61 1.83 6.77
CA GLY A 336 0.15 2.06 7.98
C GLY A 336 0.05 3.46 8.57
N ASP A 337 0.20 4.47 7.71
CA ASP A 337 0.17 5.87 8.10
C ASP A 337 -1.28 6.34 8.35
N LEU A 338 -2.25 5.87 7.55
CA LEU A 338 -3.67 6.19 7.69
C LEU A 338 -4.28 5.65 8.98
N TYR A 339 -4.06 4.37 9.32
CA TYR A 339 -4.60 3.88 10.60
C TYR A 339 -3.90 4.53 11.81
N ALA A 340 -2.64 4.96 11.66
CA ALA A 340 -1.94 5.71 12.70
C ALA A 340 -2.48 7.13 12.85
N ARG A 341 -3.01 7.73 11.78
CA ARG A 341 -3.73 9.01 11.80
C ARG A 341 -5.13 8.85 12.39
N PHE A 342 -5.78 7.72 12.13
CA PHE A 342 -7.08 7.38 12.72
C PHE A 342 -7.05 7.26 14.25
N GLU A 343 -6.04 6.60 14.84
CA GLU A 343 -5.96 6.37 16.30
C GLU A 343 -6.24 7.64 17.14
N PRO A 344 -5.60 8.80 16.86
CA PRO A 344 -5.90 10.05 17.56
C PRO A 344 -7.08 10.85 16.97
N SER A 345 -7.33 10.80 15.66
CA SER A 345 -8.34 11.67 15.02
C SER A 345 -9.76 11.13 15.08
N GLY A 346 -9.92 9.81 15.06
CA GLY A 346 -11.20 9.14 14.87
C GLY A 346 -11.78 9.25 13.45
N ASP A 347 -11.01 9.71 12.46
CA ASP A 347 -11.47 9.87 11.08
C ASP A 347 -11.81 8.52 10.42
N ILE A 348 -13.11 8.29 10.20
CA ILE A 348 -13.62 7.03 9.68
C ILE A 348 -13.14 6.76 8.25
N ASP A 349 -12.88 7.81 7.46
CA ASP A 349 -12.40 7.66 6.09
C ASP A 349 -10.98 7.08 6.07
N ASP A 350 -10.11 7.51 6.98
CA ASP A 350 -8.75 7.00 7.12
C ASP A 350 -8.73 5.49 7.42
N ILE A 351 -9.54 5.04 8.37
CA ILE A 351 -9.55 3.62 8.74
C ILE A 351 -10.19 2.76 7.65
N ASN A 352 -11.18 3.29 6.92
CA ASN A 352 -11.78 2.59 5.78
C ASN A 352 -10.82 2.49 4.60
N GLU A 353 -10.12 3.58 4.25
CA GLU A 353 -9.07 3.60 3.24
C GLU A 353 -7.94 2.64 3.66
N ALA A 354 -7.51 2.66 4.92
CA ALA A 354 -6.48 1.74 5.43
C ALA A 354 -6.88 0.26 5.31
N VAL A 355 -8.14 -0.10 5.57
CA VAL A 355 -8.64 -1.47 5.38
C VAL A 355 -8.61 -1.84 3.90
N HIS A 356 -9.14 -0.98 3.01
CA HIS A 356 -9.13 -1.22 1.57
C HIS A 356 -7.71 -1.45 1.06
N LEU A 357 -6.78 -0.55 1.38
CA LEU A 357 -5.39 -0.64 0.94
C LEU A 357 -4.68 -1.88 1.49
N SER A 358 -4.97 -2.28 2.73
CA SER A 358 -4.42 -3.51 3.32
C SER A 358 -4.94 -4.78 2.64
N CYS A 359 -6.22 -4.80 2.23
CA CYS A 359 -6.81 -5.88 1.45
C CYS A 359 -6.17 -5.99 0.06
N GLU A 360 -6.02 -4.86 -0.64
CA GLU A 360 -5.36 -4.82 -1.95
C GLU A 360 -3.90 -5.26 -1.87
N ALA A 361 -3.17 -4.78 -0.85
CA ALA A 361 -1.79 -5.18 -0.60
C ALA A 361 -1.65 -6.69 -0.37
N LEU A 362 -2.59 -7.30 0.36
CA LEU A 362 -2.62 -8.75 0.60
C LEU A 362 -2.94 -9.54 -0.69
N ALA A 363 -3.83 -9.03 -1.53
CA ALA A 363 -4.17 -9.65 -2.82
C ALA A 363 -2.98 -9.60 -3.81
N LEU A 364 -2.17 -8.55 -3.76
CA LEU A 364 -0.97 -8.37 -4.58
C LEU A 364 0.30 -8.96 -3.95
N CYS A 365 0.19 -9.69 -2.84
CA CYS A 365 1.35 -10.18 -2.09
C CYS A 365 2.24 -11.07 -2.98
N PRO A 366 3.55 -10.73 -3.15
CA PRO A 366 4.40 -11.36 -4.15
C PRO A 366 4.90 -12.76 -3.76
N SER A 367 4.83 -13.14 -2.48
CA SER A 367 5.26 -14.46 -2.01
C SER A 367 4.63 -14.85 -0.66
N ASP A 368 4.54 -16.15 -0.40
CA ASP A 368 4.05 -16.70 0.88
C ASP A 368 4.92 -16.30 2.08
N GLY A 369 6.22 -16.07 1.87
CA GLY A 369 7.14 -15.65 2.92
C GLY A 369 6.80 -14.27 3.50
N GLU A 370 6.29 -13.36 2.67
CA GLU A 370 5.87 -12.03 3.11
C GLU A 370 4.40 -11.97 3.53
N ARG A 371 3.58 -12.94 3.07
CA ARG A 371 2.13 -12.98 3.33
C ARG A 371 1.78 -12.82 4.81
N SER A 372 2.53 -13.46 5.72
CA SER A 372 2.30 -13.34 7.16
C SER A 372 2.37 -11.89 7.67
N PHE A 373 3.23 -11.06 7.08
CA PHE A 373 3.35 -9.64 7.40
C PHE A 373 2.10 -8.87 6.96
N PHE A 374 1.64 -9.06 5.72
CA PHE A 374 0.42 -8.43 5.18
C PHE A 374 -0.82 -8.81 6.01
N LEU A 375 -0.99 -10.09 6.35
CA LEU A 375 -2.06 -10.58 7.24
C LEU A 375 -2.04 -9.87 8.60
N SER A 376 -0.85 -9.65 9.16
CA SER A 376 -0.72 -8.98 10.46
C SER A 376 -1.15 -7.51 10.41
N VAL A 377 -0.83 -6.80 9.31
CA VAL A 377 -1.24 -5.41 9.09
C VAL A 377 -2.76 -5.33 8.95
N LEU A 378 -3.36 -6.11 8.05
CA LEU A 378 -4.81 -6.11 7.84
C LEU A 378 -5.56 -6.47 9.13
N SER A 379 -5.13 -7.49 9.87
CA SER A 379 -5.80 -7.86 11.13
C SER A 379 -5.70 -6.75 12.19
N TYR A 380 -4.59 -5.99 12.23
CA TYR A 380 -4.45 -4.87 13.14
C TYR A 380 -5.42 -3.75 12.77
N THR A 381 -5.48 -3.39 11.49
CA THR A 381 -6.39 -2.36 10.97
C THR A 381 -7.85 -2.72 11.23
N LEU A 382 -8.25 -3.98 10.99
CA LEU A 382 -9.61 -4.46 11.26
C LEU A 382 -9.94 -4.45 12.76
N LYS A 383 -9.01 -4.89 13.62
CA LYS A 383 -9.19 -4.83 15.08
C LYS A 383 -9.38 -3.39 15.56
N LEU A 384 -8.60 -2.46 15.02
CA LEU A 384 -8.71 -1.05 15.34
C LEU A 384 -10.07 -0.50 14.90
N ARG A 385 -10.49 -0.78 13.66
CA ARG A 385 -11.83 -0.41 13.18
C ARG A 385 -12.95 -1.02 14.04
N PHE A 386 -12.83 -2.28 14.43
CA PHE A 386 -13.76 -2.94 15.36
C PHE A 386 -13.85 -2.22 16.71
N HIS A 387 -12.72 -1.84 17.30
CA HIS A 387 -12.71 -1.19 18.61
C HIS A 387 -13.55 0.10 18.61
N HIS A 388 -13.54 0.84 17.49
CA HIS A 388 -14.27 2.10 17.34
C HIS A 388 -15.69 1.92 16.80
N LEU A 389 -15.89 1.11 15.75
CA LEU A 389 -17.16 1.00 15.01
C LEU A 389 -17.99 -0.23 15.36
N ARG A 390 -17.41 -1.22 16.06
CA ARG A 390 -18.06 -2.45 16.53
C ARG A 390 -18.68 -3.31 15.41
N TYR A 391 -18.04 -3.34 14.24
CA TYR A 391 -18.43 -4.23 13.14
C TYR A 391 -18.02 -5.68 13.44
N ALA A 392 -18.99 -6.58 13.56
CA ALA A 392 -18.74 -7.98 13.92
C ALA A 392 -17.82 -8.69 12.92
N ASP A 393 -17.98 -8.41 11.63
CA ASP A 393 -17.17 -9.03 10.58
C ASP A 393 -15.68 -8.67 10.73
N ASP A 394 -15.35 -7.45 11.17
CA ASP A 394 -13.96 -7.02 11.37
C ASP A 394 -13.24 -7.85 12.43
N ILE A 395 -13.90 -8.15 13.55
CA ILE A 395 -13.27 -8.94 14.61
C ILE A 395 -13.20 -10.42 14.26
N HIS A 396 -14.18 -10.95 13.52
CA HIS A 396 -14.14 -12.31 13.00
C HIS A 396 -13.02 -12.50 11.98
N GLU A 397 -12.92 -11.58 11.03
CA GLU A 397 -11.86 -11.59 10.02
C GLU A 397 -10.49 -11.36 10.66
N CYS A 398 -10.39 -10.45 11.64
CA CYS A 398 -9.16 -10.26 12.42
C CYS A 398 -8.67 -11.56 13.08
N ILE A 399 -9.57 -12.33 13.70
CA ILE A 399 -9.26 -13.63 14.33
C ILE A 399 -8.81 -14.63 13.27
N SER A 400 -9.52 -14.72 12.14
CA SER A 400 -9.19 -15.61 11.01
C SER A 400 -7.78 -15.33 10.46
N LEU A 401 -7.48 -14.06 10.17
CA LEU A 401 -6.19 -13.63 9.63
C LEU A 401 -5.03 -13.90 10.60
N ASN A 402 -5.25 -13.72 11.92
CA ASN A 402 -4.23 -14.05 12.92
C ASN A 402 -4.00 -15.57 13.04
N ARG A 403 -5.04 -16.39 12.86
CA ARG A 403 -4.91 -17.86 12.81
C ARG A 403 -4.13 -18.29 11.56
N GLU A 404 -4.41 -17.73 10.39
CA GLU A 404 -3.64 -17.97 9.17
C GLU A 404 -2.17 -17.54 9.33
N ALA A 405 -1.91 -16.36 9.91
CA ALA A 405 -0.56 -15.89 10.17
C ALA A 405 0.24 -16.80 11.12
N LEU A 406 -0.43 -17.47 12.08
CA LEU A 406 0.20 -18.46 12.96
C LEU A 406 0.60 -19.75 12.23
N VAL A 407 -0.16 -20.17 11.21
CA VAL A 407 0.19 -21.32 10.37
C VAL A 407 1.47 -21.02 9.59
N LEU A 408 1.62 -19.80 9.08
CA LEU A 408 2.81 -19.37 8.31
C LEU A 408 4.05 -19.08 9.17
N ARG A 409 3.93 -19.10 10.50
CA ARG A 409 5.03 -18.75 11.43
C ARG A 409 5.36 -19.92 12.35
N PRO A 410 6.05 -20.97 11.90
CA PRO A 410 6.29 -22.19 12.68
C PRO A 410 7.02 -21.94 14.00
N VAL A 411 7.12 -22.97 14.85
CA VAL A 411 7.86 -22.89 16.13
C VAL A 411 9.30 -22.41 15.89
N GLY A 412 9.76 -21.47 16.69
CA GLY A 412 11.06 -20.80 16.51
C GLY A 412 11.02 -19.55 15.62
N HIS A 413 9.91 -19.27 14.93
CA HIS A 413 9.78 -18.04 14.13
C HIS A 413 9.73 -16.80 15.05
N PRO A 414 10.55 -15.75 14.80
CA PRO A 414 10.71 -14.61 15.71
C PRO A 414 9.42 -13.81 15.93
N ALA A 415 8.54 -13.75 14.94
CA ALA A 415 7.26 -13.03 15.04
C ALA A 415 6.09 -13.88 15.59
N ARG A 416 6.30 -15.15 15.96
CA ARG A 416 5.21 -16.05 16.41
C ARG A 416 4.59 -15.55 17.72
N GLU A 417 5.42 -15.16 18.68
CA GLU A 417 5.00 -14.59 19.98
C GLU A 417 4.08 -13.36 19.82
N LYS A 418 4.47 -12.40 18.96
CA LYS A 418 3.64 -11.24 18.63
C LYS A 418 2.29 -11.61 18.03
N THR A 419 2.23 -12.69 17.24
CA THR A 419 0.97 -13.16 16.63
C THR A 419 0.04 -13.75 17.67
N PHE A 420 0.57 -14.52 18.64
CA PHE A 420 -0.22 -15.01 19.77
C PHE A 420 -0.83 -13.87 20.59
N ASN A 421 -0.03 -12.85 20.91
CA ASN A 421 -0.52 -11.68 21.62
C ASN A 421 -1.61 -10.92 20.84
N ASN A 422 -1.48 -10.81 19.52
CA ASN A 422 -2.48 -10.16 18.69
C ASN A 422 -3.80 -10.95 18.64
N LEU A 423 -3.72 -12.28 18.46
CA LEU A 423 -4.90 -13.15 18.47
C LEU A 423 -5.60 -13.12 19.83
N ALA A 424 -4.85 -13.22 20.94
CA ALA A 424 -5.41 -13.13 22.29
C ALA A 424 -6.14 -11.80 22.52
N LYS A 425 -5.57 -10.68 22.05
CA LYS A 425 -6.22 -9.37 22.13
C LYS A 425 -7.51 -9.29 21.29
N ALA A 426 -7.53 -9.91 20.11
CA ALA A 426 -8.72 -9.95 19.26
C ALA A 426 -9.84 -10.79 19.91
N LEU A 427 -9.52 -11.98 20.42
CA LEU A 427 -10.45 -12.84 21.15
C LEU A 427 -10.99 -12.15 22.40
N LYS A 428 -10.12 -11.53 23.20
CA LYS A 428 -10.55 -10.73 24.36
C LYS A 428 -11.49 -9.59 23.94
N ALA A 429 -11.19 -8.87 22.85
CA ALA A 429 -12.06 -7.79 22.38
C ALA A 429 -13.43 -8.31 21.92
N ARG A 430 -13.50 -9.51 21.34
CA ARG A 430 -14.75 -10.18 20.99
C ARG A 430 -15.52 -10.60 22.25
N TYR A 431 -14.86 -11.18 23.24
CA TYR A 431 -15.43 -11.48 24.56
C TYR A 431 -15.99 -10.22 25.25
N ASP A 432 -15.21 -9.14 25.33
CA ASP A 432 -15.63 -7.89 25.98
C ASP A 432 -16.93 -7.33 25.34
N GLN A 433 -17.18 -7.64 24.06
CA GLN A 433 -18.35 -7.18 23.32
C GLN A 433 -19.56 -8.14 23.38
N TYR A 434 -19.32 -9.45 23.31
CA TYR A 434 -20.38 -10.47 23.12
C TYR A 434 -20.51 -11.47 24.26
N GLY A 435 -19.55 -11.52 25.19
CA GLY A 435 -19.61 -12.33 26.41
C GLY A 435 -19.31 -13.82 26.23
N ASP A 436 -18.77 -14.26 25.09
CA ASP A 436 -18.45 -15.67 24.85
C ASP A 436 -17.23 -16.12 25.67
N ILE A 437 -17.46 -16.93 26.69
CA ILE A 437 -16.42 -17.35 27.63
C ILE A 437 -15.31 -18.16 26.96
N THR A 438 -15.61 -18.85 25.86
CA THR A 438 -14.63 -19.66 25.12
C THR A 438 -13.52 -18.79 24.51
N ASP A 439 -13.86 -17.57 24.07
CA ASP A 439 -12.89 -16.59 23.60
C ASP A 439 -11.94 -16.15 24.70
N LEU A 440 -12.46 -15.94 25.92
CA LEU A 440 -11.64 -15.54 27.05
C LEU A 440 -10.67 -16.65 27.46
N GLU A 441 -11.15 -17.90 27.49
CA GLU A 441 -10.32 -19.07 27.79
C GLU A 441 -9.21 -19.25 26.75
N GLU A 442 -9.53 -19.12 25.46
CA GLU A 442 -8.53 -19.20 24.38
C GLU A 442 -7.53 -18.04 24.48
N ALA A 443 -7.99 -16.81 24.73
CA ALA A 443 -7.13 -15.64 24.90
C ALA A 443 -6.12 -15.82 26.06
N MET A 444 -6.57 -16.38 27.18
CA MET A 444 -5.69 -16.67 28.32
C MET A 444 -4.63 -17.72 27.97
N ARG A 445 -5.01 -18.80 27.28
CA ARG A 445 -4.07 -19.84 26.82
C ARG A 445 -3.02 -19.28 25.87
N LEU A 446 -3.42 -18.48 24.89
CA LEU A 446 -2.50 -17.85 23.93
C LEU A 446 -1.56 -16.84 24.60
N SER A 447 -2.04 -16.10 25.59
CA SER A 447 -1.21 -15.16 26.36
C SER A 447 -0.14 -15.88 27.19
N ARG A 448 -0.46 -17.04 27.78
CA ARG A 448 0.52 -17.90 28.46
C ARG A 448 1.57 -18.42 27.48
N ALA A 449 1.15 -18.94 26.32
CA ALA A 449 2.07 -19.42 25.30
C ALA A 449 3.03 -18.33 24.79
N ALA A 450 2.54 -17.09 24.62
CA ALA A 450 3.39 -15.95 24.27
C ALA A 450 4.42 -15.64 25.38
N HIS A 451 4.01 -15.73 26.64
CA HIS A 451 4.89 -15.54 27.78
C HIS A 451 5.98 -16.62 27.88
N ASP A 452 5.63 -17.88 27.66
CA ASP A 452 6.56 -19.02 27.72
C ASP A 452 7.63 -18.93 26.61
N LEU A 453 7.21 -18.54 25.41
CA LEU A 453 8.13 -18.24 24.29
C LEU A 453 9.11 -17.11 24.62
N ARG A 454 8.66 -16.10 25.39
CA ARG A 454 9.50 -14.97 25.80
C ARG A 454 10.46 -15.34 26.94
N SER A 455 10.04 -16.22 27.85
CA SER A 455 10.82 -16.62 29.03
C SER A 455 11.85 -17.72 28.74
N GLY A 456 11.84 -18.29 27.53
CA GLY A 456 12.77 -19.35 27.13
C GLY A 456 12.49 -20.70 27.79
N ILE A 457 11.35 -20.81 28.50
CA ILE A 457 10.86 -22.07 29.04
C ILE A 457 10.29 -22.85 27.85
N SER A 458 10.89 -24.01 27.54
CA SER A 458 10.34 -24.92 26.53
C SER A 458 9.03 -25.51 27.05
N GLY A 459 7.93 -24.78 26.87
CA GLY A 459 6.59 -25.12 27.33
C GLY A 459 5.65 -25.40 26.17
N GLU A 460 5.14 -26.62 26.17
CA GLU A 460 3.92 -27.16 25.54
C GLU A 460 3.50 -26.73 24.13
N HIS A 461 3.30 -27.76 23.30
CA HIS A 461 2.69 -27.67 21.98
C HIS A 461 1.28 -27.06 22.09
N VAL A 462 1.12 -25.78 21.75
CA VAL A 462 -0.18 -25.17 21.50
C VAL A 462 -0.72 -25.76 20.20
N ASP A 463 -1.43 -26.87 20.30
CA ASP A 463 -2.13 -27.43 19.15
C ASP A 463 -3.28 -26.47 18.78
N LEU A 464 -3.11 -25.77 17.65
CA LEU A 464 -4.10 -24.85 17.10
C LEU A 464 -5.18 -25.60 16.29
N ARG A 465 -5.14 -26.94 16.27
CA ARG A 465 -6.06 -27.79 15.50
C ARG A 465 -7.35 -28.16 16.22
N ARG A 466 -7.56 -27.77 17.48
CA ARG A 466 -8.68 -28.28 18.28
C ARG A 466 -10.06 -27.67 18.01
N ASP A 467 -10.19 -26.81 17.00
CA ASP A 467 -11.49 -26.31 16.48
C ASP A 467 -11.65 -26.52 14.96
N GLN A 468 -11.12 -27.64 14.44
CA GLN A 468 -11.71 -28.24 13.25
C GLN A 468 -12.72 -29.32 13.68
N SER A 469 -13.88 -28.90 14.17
CA SER A 469 -15.07 -29.75 14.08
C SER A 469 -15.65 -29.62 12.66
N THR A 470 -14.98 -30.25 11.70
CA THR A 470 -15.68 -30.86 10.57
C THR A 470 -16.25 -32.19 11.05
N PRO A 471 -17.51 -32.55 10.72
CA PRO A 471 -18.04 -33.89 11.01
C PRO A 471 -17.15 -34.94 10.36
N GLU A 472 -16.79 -35.98 11.10
CA GLU A 472 -16.02 -37.12 10.61
C GLU A 472 -16.71 -37.75 9.39
N TYR A 473 -15.99 -37.77 8.26
CA TYR A 473 -16.22 -38.71 7.16
C TYR A 473 -15.17 -39.80 7.30
N GLU A 474 -15.62 -41.05 7.48
CA GLU A 474 -14.74 -42.22 7.44
C GLU A 474 -14.21 -42.47 6.01
N ASP A 475 -12.95 -42.89 5.99
CA ASP A 475 -12.08 -43.08 4.83
C ASP A 475 -12.41 -44.37 4.04
N GLY A 476 -12.15 -44.32 2.72
CA GLY A 476 -11.67 -45.48 1.98
C GLY A 476 -12.66 -46.22 1.07
N GLN A 477 -12.84 -45.74 -0.17
CA GLN A 477 -12.63 -46.53 -1.39
C GLN A 477 -12.61 -45.63 -2.65
N ARG A 478 -11.59 -45.82 -3.51
CA ARG A 478 -11.28 -44.99 -4.69
C ARG A 478 -12.21 -45.24 -5.89
N GLN A 479 -12.63 -44.11 -6.51
CA GLN A 479 -12.87 -43.82 -7.95
C GLN A 479 -14.06 -44.51 -8.68
N PRO A 480 -14.74 -43.84 -9.64
CA PRO A 480 -14.15 -43.06 -10.74
C PRO A 480 -14.80 -41.69 -11.06
N LEU A 481 -14.13 -40.96 -11.96
CA LEU A 481 -14.57 -39.73 -12.63
C LEU A 481 -16.00 -39.85 -13.18
N ILE A 482 -16.89 -38.94 -12.77
CA ILE A 482 -18.19 -38.73 -13.41
C ILE A 482 -18.46 -37.22 -13.52
N GLU A 483 -18.96 -36.84 -14.69
CA GLU A 483 -19.21 -35.51 -15.24
C GLU A 483 -20.13 -34.61 -14.39
N ALA A 484 -20.08 -33.31 -14.73
CA ALA A 484 -20.84 -32.24 -14.10
C ALA A 484 -22.35 -32.57 -13.97
N PRO A 485 -22.97 -32.37 -12.79
CA PRO A 485 -24.43 -32.46 -12.68
C PRO A 485 -25.05 -31.12 -13.09
N THR A 486 -25.60 -31.11 -14.29
CA THR A 486 -26.75 -30.30 -14.66
C THR A 486 -27.98 -30.68 -13.83
N SER A 487 -28.81 -29.67 -13.55
CA SER A 487 -30.18 -29.67 -13.01
C SER A 487 -30.42 -29.92 -11.51
N ASP A 488 -30.87 -28.83 -10.87
CA ASP A 488 -31.96 -28.70 -9.90
C ASP A 488 -31.88 -29.41 -8.54
N HIS A 489 -31.39 -28.68 -7.54
CA HIS A 489 -32.21 -28.23 -6.40
C HIS A 489 -31.46 -27.14 -5.60
N GLN A 490 -31.42 -25.90 -6.13
CA GLN A 490 -31.20 -24.72 -5.30
C GLN A 490 -32.43 -24.55 -4.39
N ILE A 491 -32.27 -24.65 -3.08
CA ILE A 491 -33.25 -24.06 -2.17
C ILE A 491 -33.02 -22.55 -2.23
N GLN A 492 -33.60 -21.88 -3.23
CA GLN A 492 -33.71 -20.43 -3.26
C GLN A 492 -34.52 -20.00 -2.03
N ARG A 493 -33.86 -19.43 -1.02
CA ARG A 493 -34.54 -18.79 0.11
C ARG A 493 -35.26 -17.55 -0.43
N ARG A 494 -36.58 -17.50 -0.28
CA ARG A 494 -37.40 -16.34 -0.74
C ARG A 494 -36.94 -15.06 -0.04
N ALA A 495 -37.02 -13.94 -0.76
CA ALA A 495 -36.77 -12.64 -0.17
C ALA A 495 -37.87 -12.31 0.85
N ARG A 496 -37.49 -11.73 1.99
CA ARG A 496 -38.46 -11.35 3.03
C ARG A 496 -39.12 -10.01 2.70
N ASN A 497 -40.44 -9.97 2.75
CA ASN A 497 -41.22 -8.77 2.42
C ASN A 497 -41.48 -7.95 3.67
N VAL A 498 -41.03 -6.71 3.67
CA VAL A 498 -41.20 -5.74 4.77
C VAL A 498 -41.97 -4.55 4.26
N VAL A 499 -43.10 -4.23 4.89
CA VAL A 499 -43.91 -3.07 4.51
C VAL A 499 -43.70 -1.93 5.50
N ILE A 500 -43.24 -0.78 4.99
CA ILE A 500 -43.02 0.44 5.77
C ILE A 500 -44.18 1.39 5.52
N PHE A 501 -44.97 1.67 6.56
CA PHE A 501 -46.18 2.49 6.47
C PHE A 501 -46.23 3.55 7.57
N GLY A 502 -47.00 4.61 7.37
CA GLY A 502 -47.04 5.74 8.29
C GLY A 502 -47.70 6.98 7.70
N PRO A 503 -47.87 8.04 8.50
CA PRO A 503 -48.39 9.30 8.01
C PRO A 503 -47.59 9.89 6.83
N SER A 504 -48.19 10.82 6.09
CA SER A 504 -47.43 11.64 5.14
C SER A 504 -46.39 12.48 5.88
N GLY A 505 -45.15 12.53 5.36
CA GLY A 505 -44.06 13.26 6.01
C GLY A 505 -43.36 12.50 7.15
N SER A 506 -43.77 11.28 7.50
CA SER A 506 -43.15 10.54 8.61
C SER A 506 -41.75 9.95 8.34
N GLY A 507 -41.15 10.19 7.17
CA GLY A 507 -39.79 9.72 6.86
C GLY A 507 -39.67 8.27 6.35
N LYS A 508 -40.74 7.67 5.80
CA LYS A 508 -40.75 6.28 5.26
C LYS A 508 -39.63 6.01 4.25
N SER A 509 -39.51 6.84 3.21
CA SER A 509 -38.50 6.72 2.16
C SER A 509 -37.08 6.96 2.70
N SER A 510 -36.93 7.88 3.66
CA SER A 510 -35.66 8.13 4.34
C SER A 510 -35.22 6.94 5.20
N VAL A 511 -36.16 6.26 5.87
CA VAL A 511 -35.90 4.99 6.58
C VAL A 511 -35.40 3.92 5.60
N ILE A 512 -35.98 3.81 4.40
CA ILE A 512 -35.52 2.87 3.37
C ILE A 512 -34.09 3.18 2.93
N ASN A 513 -33.77 4.44 2.68
CA ASN A 513 -32.41 4.86 2.30
C ASN A 513 -31.42 4.59 3.44
N ALA A 514 -31.80 4.84 4.70
CA ALA A 514 -30.98 4.54 5.87
C ALA A 514 -30.74 3.03 6.04
N ILE A 515 -31.76 2.19 5.83
CA ILE A 515 -31.60 0.74 5.83
C ILE A 515 -30.70 0.28 4.68
N ALA A 516 -30.84 0.87 3.49
CA ALA A 516 -30.02 0.51 2.34
C ALA A 516 -28.59 1.06 2.38
N GLN A 517 -28.32 2.10 3.19
CA GLN A 517 -27.09 2.90 3.16
C GLN A 517 -26.75 3.47 1.77
N ARG A 518 -27.79 3.74 0.98
CA ARG A 518 -27.70 4.37 -0.36
C ARG A 518 -29.06 4.95 -0.72
N HIS A 519 -29.08 5.96 -1.59
CA HIS A 519 -30.31 6.53 -2.13
C HIS A 519 -30.95 5.58 -3.15
N ILE A 520 -32.02 4.88 -2.73
CA ILE A 520 -32.80 3.97 -3.56
C ILE A 520 -34.29 4.36 -3.63
N ALA A 521 -34.77 5.17 -2.69
CA ALA A 521 -36.10 5.77 -2.67
C ALA A 521 -35.97 7.30 -2.75
N GLU A 522 -36.85 7.94 -3.52
CA GLU A 522 -36.87 9.40 -3.66
C GLU A 522 -37.33 10.04 -2.34
N VAL A 523 -36.62 11.10 -1.91
CA VAL A 523 -36.90 11.85 -0.67
C VAL A 523 -37.07 13.34 -0.97
N SER A 524 -37.92 14.02 -0.19
CA SER A 524 -38.09 15.47 -0.22
C SER A 524 -38.02 16.02 1.21
N ASN A 525 -37.42 17.19 1.37
CA ASN A 525 -37.32 17.91 2.64
C ASN A 525 -38.61 18.71 2.96
N ASP A 526 -39.56 18.78 2.02
CA ASP A 526 -40.86 19.43 2.21
C ASP A 526 -41.88 18.46 2.84
N ALA A 527 -42.83 18.99 3.61
CA ALA A 527 -43.91 18.19 4.22
C ALA A 527 -44.87 17.54 3.20
N THR A 528 -44.71 17.83 1.91
CA THR A 528 -45.44 17.24 0.79
C THR A 528 -44.77 15.92 0.37
N GLY A 529 -45.41 14.78 0.63
CA GLY A 529 -44.83 13.47 0.27
C GLY A 529 -44.58 13.30 -1.23
N CYS A 530 -43.40 12.84 -1.63
CA CYS A 530 -42.98 12.62 -3.03
C CYS A 530 -43.41 11.25 -3.61
N THR A 531 -43.70 10.26 -2.76
CA THR A 531 -44.08 8.90 -3.17
C THR A 531 -45.51 8.85 -3.73
N SER A 532 -45.65 8.63 -5.03
CA SER A 532 -46.94 8.63 -5.75
C SER A 532 -47.63 7.25 -5.86
N HIS A 533 -46.89 6.16 -5.59
CA HIS A 533 -47.38 4.77 -5.60
C HIS A 533 -46.51 3.89 -4.69
N CYS A 534 -47.01 2.73 -4.25
CA CYS A 534 -46.21 1.82 -3.43
C CYS A 534 -45.14 1.12 -4.27
N GLN A 535 -43.89 1.10 -3.81
CA GLN A 535 -42.75 0.56 -4.55
C GLN A 535 -41.92 -0.41 -3.69
N GLY A 536 -41.56 -1.55 -4.25
CA GLY A 536 -40.69 -2.53 -3.60
C GLY A 536 -39.22 -2.34 -3.98
N HIS A 537 -38.34 -2.23 -2.99
CA HIS A 537 -36.90 -2.10 -3.18
C HIS A 537 -36.17 -3.34 -2.68
N LYS A 538 -35.45 -4.02 -3.58
CA LYS A 538 -34.65 -5.19 -3.25
C LYS A 538 -33.33 -4.75 -2.59
N ILE A 539 -33.05 -5.31 -1.42
CA ILE A 539 -31.80 -5.09 -0.69
C ILE A 539 -31.28 -6.41 -0.13
N GLU A 540 -30.00 -6.43 0.18
CA GLU A 540 -29.36 -7.55 0.88
C GLU A 540 -28.86 -7.06 2.23
N LEU A 541 -29.29 -7.72 3.31
CA LEU A 541 -28.88 -7.42 4.68
C LEU A 541 -28.29 -8.69 5.30
N TYR A 542 -27.01 -8.65 5.65
CA TYR A 542 -26.31 -9.76 6.32
C TYR A 542 -26.44 -11.11 5.57
N GLY A 543 -26.38 -11.09 4.23
CA GLY A 543 -26.51 -12.29 3.38
C GLY A 543 -27.95 -12.81 3.19
N GLU A 544 -28.96 -12.05 3.65
CA GLU A 544 -30.38 -12.35 3.44
C GLU A 544 -31.02 -11.32 2.51
N SER A 545 -31.84 -11.79 1.55
CA SER A 545 -32.56 -10.90 0.63
C SER A 545 -33.85 -10.36 1.25
N PHE A 546 -34.08 -9.06 1.11
CA PHE A 546 -35.29 -8.37 1.54
C PHE A 546 -35.91 -7.56 0.40
N VAL A 547 -37.22 -7.40 0.45
CA VAL A 547 -37.96 -6.41 -0.34
C VAL A 547 -38.60 -5.43 0.63
N LEU A 548 -38.10 -4.19 0.63
CA LEU A 548 -38.68 -3.10 1.42
C LEU A 548 -39.74 -2.38 0.57
N PHE A 549 -40.99 -2.44 0.98
CA PHE A 549 -42.07 -1.73 0.31
C PHE A 549 -42.24 -0.33 0.92
N ASP A 550 -41.90 0.69 0.14
CA ASP A 550 -42.27 2.07 0.41
C ASP A 550 -43.75 2.27 0.11
N THR A 551 -44.47 2.96 0.97
CA THR A 551 -45.92 3.15 0.83
C THR A 551 -46.26 4.63 0.78
N VAL A 552 -47.35 4.94 0.07
CA VAL A 552 -47.92 6.29 0.08
C VAL A 552 -48.37 6.64 1.50
N GLY A 553 -48.04 7.85 1.95
CA GLY A 553 -48.38 8.32 3.31
C GLY A 553 -49.88 8.34 3.59
N LEU A 554 -50.26 7.93 4.81
CA LEU A 554 -51.64 7.95 5.29
C LEU A 554 -51.98 9.36 5.85
N GLY A 555 -53.14 9.90 5.50
CA GLY A 555 -53.38 11.36 5.61
C GLY A 555 -53.74 11.93 6.98
N GLU A 556 -53.23 13.15 7.24
CA GLU A 556 -53.85 14.22 8.08
C GLU A 556 -53.52 15.65 7.56
N GLY A 557 -53.50 15.88 6.24
CA GLY A 557 -53.36 17.24 5.67
C GLY A 557 -53.63 17.31 4.16
N THR A 558 -54.10 18.46 3.67
CA THR A 558 -54.39 18.74 2.24
C THR A 558 -53.14 18.86 1.35
N ALA A 559 -51.96 18.57 1.90
CA ALA A 559 -50.65 18.79 1.28
C ALA A 559 -50.00 17.53 0.67
N GLY A 560 -50.67 16.37 0.70
CA GLY A 560 -50.17 15.14 0.06
C GLY A 560 -50.39 15.13 -1.46
N THR A 561 -49.46 14.54 -2.21
CA THR A 561 -49.56 14.33 -3.67
C THR A 561 -50.64 13.33 -4.08
N VAL A 562 -51.11 12.50 -3.14
CA VAL A 562 -52.16 11.47 -3.36
C VAL A 562 -53.32 11.65 -2.37
N PRO A 563 -54.59 11.61 -2.80
CA PRO A 563 -55.75 11.69 -1.92
C PRO A 563 -55.77 10.56 -0.86
N ALA A 564 -56.11 10.87 0.39
CA ALA A 564 -56.07 9.92 1.51
C ALA A 564 -56.87 8.62 1.27
N ALA A 565 -58.05 8.72 0.63
CA ALA A 565 -58.85 7.54 0.29
C ALA A 565 -58.17 6.63 -0.74
N LYS A 566 -57.38 7.21 -1.66
CA LYS A 566 -56.59 6.46 -2.63
C LYS A 566 -55.36 5.83 -1.98
N ALA A 567 -54.63 6.57 -1.13
CA ALA A 567 -53.52 6.03 -0.35
C ALA A 567 -53.93 4.84 0.54
N GLU A 568 -55.08 4.94 1.23
CA GLU A 568 -55.63 3.82 2.00
C GLU A 568 -56.00 2.63 1.11
N LYS A 569 -56.56 2.88 -0.08
CA LYS A 569 -56.95 1.83 -1.04
C LYS A 569 -55.72 1.09 -1.58
N ASP A 570 -54.67 1.83 -1.94
CA ASP A 570 -53.45 1.29 -2.51
C ASP A 570 -52.69 0.46 -1.45
N LEU A 571 -52.61 0.94 -0.21
CA LEU A 571 -52.05 0.18 0.91
C LEU A 571 -52.86 -1.10 1.21
N LYS A 572 -54.20 -1.02 1.20
CA LYS A 572 -55.07 -2.19 1.34
C LYS A 572 -54.86 -3.20 0.23
N SER A 573 -54.64 -2.74 -1.00
CA SER A 573 -54.38 -3.61 -2.15
C SER A 573 -53.07 -4.36 -1.98
N LEU A 574 -51.98 -3.64 -1.70
CA LEU A 574 -50.65 -4.21 -1.47
C LEU A 574 -50.65 -5.24 -0.32
N LEU A 575 -51.24 -4.87 0.83
CA LEU A 575 -51.27 -5.77 1.98
C LEU A 575 -52.11 -7.00 1.74
N ARG A 576 -53.24 -6.91 1.02
CA ARG A 576 -54.05 -8.09 0.64
C ARG A 576 -53.33 -8.98 -0.36
N GLU A 577 -52.57 -8.40 -1.27
CA GLU A 577 -51.71 -9.14 -2.19
C GLU A 577 -50.66 -9.92 -1.40
N LEU A 578 -49.89 -9.26 -0.53
CA LEU A 578 -48.81 -9.88 0.27
C LEU A 578 -49.31 -10.82 1.39
N THR A 579 -50.58 -10.75 1.77
CA THR A 579 -51.21 -11.69 2.73
C THR A 579 -52.07 -12.75 2.05
N SER A 580 -52.17 -12.72 0.71
CA SER A 580 -52.84 -13.76 -0.05
C SER A 580 -52.04 -15.07 0.00
N PRO A 581 -52.70 -16.24 0.06
CA PRO A 581 -52.03 -17.54 0.03
C PRO A 581 -51.14 -17.80 -1.20
N LYS A 582 -51.27 -16.96 -2.25
CA LYS A 582 -50.54 -17.07 -3.52
C LYS A 582 -49.30 -16.17 -3.60
N SER A 583 -49.01 -15.38 -2.56
CA SER A 583 -47.86 -14.47 -2.53
C SER A 583 -46.72 -15.05 -1.72
N ASP A 584 -45.54 -14.44 -1.83
CA ASP A 584 -44.39 -14.75 -1.00
C ASP A 584 -44.62 -14.43 0.49
N GLY A 585 -45.77 -13.88 0.88
CA GLY A 585 -46.11 -13.60 2.28
C GLY A 585 -45.55 -12.26 2.77
N LEU A 586 -46.08 -11.77 3.89
CA LEU A 586 -45.63 -10.54 4.56
C LEU A 586 -44.92 -10.92 5.87
N ASP A 587 -43.63 -10.55 5.98
CA ASP A 587 -42.77 -10.99 7.08
C ASP A 587 -42.69 -9.97 8.24
N LEU A 588 -42.83 -8.67 7.94
CA LEU A 588 -42.74 -7.62 8.95
C LEU A 588 -43.49 -6.35 8.54
N LEU A 589 -44.17 -5.73 9.51
CA LEU A 589 -44.72 -4.39 9.43
C LEU A 589 -43.81 -3.41 10.17
N VAL A 590 -43.41 -2.32 9.51
CA VAL A 590 -42.67 -1.22 10.13
C VAL A 590 -43.57 0.02 10.14
N TYR A 591 -43.98 0.45 11.33
CA TYR A 591 -44.80 1.63 11.50
C TYR A 591 -43.93 2.86 11.74
N CYS A 592 -43.83 3.74 10.74
CA CYS A 592 -42.96 4.90 10.73
C CYS A 592 -43.71 6.15 11.20
N VAL A 593 -43.27 6.77 12.30
CA VAL A 593 -43.92 7.89 12.98
C VAL A 593 -42.91 9.03 13.17
N GLY A 594 -43.30 10.28 12.93
CA GLY A 594 -42.44 11.44 13.20
C GLY A 594 -42.52 11.90 14.66
N SER A 595 -41.38 12.37 15.21
CA SER A 595 -41.26 12.93 16.56
C SER A 595 -41.96 14.30 16.73
N GLY A 596 -42.12 15.04 15.61
CA GLY A 596 -42.72 16.38 15.54
C GLY A 596 -44.25 16.41 15.73
N LYS A 597 -44.92 17.46 15.24
CA LYS A 597 -46.35 17.80 15.48
C LYS A 597 -47.39 16.67 15.26
N ASP A 598 -47.03 15.53 14.69
CA ASP A 598 -47.86 14.32 14.57
C ASP A 598 -48.09 13.60 15.91
N SER A 599 -47.16 13.71 16.86
CA SER A 599 -47.30 13.18 18.24
C SER A 599 -48.43 13.87 19.04
N GLY A 600 -48.82 15.09 18.64
CA GLY A 600 -49.96 15.82 19.20
C GLY A 600 -51.34 15.26 18.81
N ARG A 601 -51.42 14.30 17.89
CA ARG A 601 -52.68 13.71 17.39
C ARG A 601 -52.65 12.19 17.41
N ILE A 602 -52.46 11.64 18.61
CA ILE A 602 -52.45 10.18 18.88
C ILE A 602 -53.65 9.43 18.26
N SER A 603 -54.81 10.08 18.10
CA SER A 603 -56.01 9.50 17.45
C SER A 603 -55.79 9.08 16.00
N GLY A 604 -55.03 9.87 15.23
CA GLY A 604 -54.68 9.55 13.84
C GLY A 604 -53.75 8.35 13.75
N LEU A 605 -52.74 8.33 14.64
CA LEU A 605 -51.79 7.22 14.72
C LEU A 605 -52.47 5.91 15.13
N VAL A 606 -53.40 5.96 16.08
CA VAL A 606 -54.20 4.81 16.52
C VAL A 606 -55.09 4.29 15.40
N ARG A 607 -55.72 5.19 14.61
CA ARG A 607 -56.54 4.81 13.46
C ARG A 607 -55.70 4.04 12.43
N ASN A 608 -54.52 4.55 12.05
CA ASN A 608 -53.63 3.92 11.08
C ASN A 608 -53.12 2.56 11.58
N TYR A 609 -52.71 2.48 12.85
CA TYR A 609 -52.29 1.23 13.49
C TYR A 609 -53.42 0.19 13.47
N ARG A 610 -54.64 0.55 13.90
CA ARG A 610 -55.78 -0.37 13.90
C ARG A 610 -56.13 -0.84 12.50
N LEU A 611 -56.13 0.06 11.51
CA LEU A 611 -56.43 -0.26 10.12
C LEU A 611 -55.46 -1.32 9.57
N VAL A 612 -54.15 -1.11 9.72
CA VAL A 612 -53.14 -2.00 9.12
C VAL A 612 -52.97 -3.27 9.94
N TYR A 613 -52.66 -3.12 11.22
CA TYR A 613 -52.29 -4.25 12.07
C TYR A 613 -53.50 -5.10 12.49
N SER A 614 -54.59 -4.45 12.92
CA SER A 614 -55.77 -5.17 13.45
C SER A 614 -56.77 -5.56 12.38
N THR A 615 -57.10 -4.67 11.43
CA THR A 615 -58.13 -4.93 10.42
C THR A 615 -57.60 -5.72 9.22
N ILE A 616 -56.48 -5.30 8.63
CA ILE A 616 -55.96 -5.93 7.40
C ILE A 616 -55.13 -7.18 7.73
N CYS A 617 -54.12 -7.05 8.59
CA CYS A 617 -53.20 -8.15 8.92
C CYS A 617 -53.70 -9.07 10.04
N GLN A 618 -54.88 -8.79 10.63
CA GLN A 618 -55.50 -9.61 11.68
C GLN A 618 -54.56 -9.94 12.86
N LYS A 619 -53.60 -9.06 13.17
CA LYS A 619 -52.56 -9.24 14.18
C LYS A 619 -51.65 -10.47 13.98
N LYS A 620 -51.56 -11.01 12.75
CA LYS A 620 -50.77 -12.21 12.43
C LYS A 620 -49.32 -11.94 12.02
N VAL A 621 -49.00 -10.71 11.63
CA VAL A 621 -47.67 -10.29 11.17
C VAL A 621 -47.01 -9.47 12.28
N PRO A 622 -45.73 -9.70 12.63
CA PRO A 622 -45.06 -8.87 13.63
C PRO A 622 -45.03 -7.40 13.20
N ILE A 623 -45.19 -6.49 14.16
CA ILE A 623 -45.14 -5.04 13.93
C ILE A 623 -44.11 -4.39 14.84
N VAL A 624 -43.27 -3.54 14.27
CA VAL A 624 -42.30 -2.68 14.98
C VAL A 624 -42.61 -1.21 14.69
N VAL A 625 -42.09 -0.31 15.50
CA VAL A 625 -42.23 1.14 15.30
C VAL A 625 -40.87 1.78 15.04
N VAL A 626 -40.84 2.77 14.16
CA VAL A 626 -39.65 3.59 13.90
C VAL A 626 -40.04 5.05 14.10
N VAL A 627 -39.33 5.74 14.99
CA VAL A 627 -39.58 7.15 15.31
C VAL A 627 -38.53 8.01 14.61
N THR A 628 -38.94 8.81 13.64
CA THR A 628 -38.07 9.68 12.83
C THR A 628 -38.10 11.13 13.32
N GLY A 629 -37.21 11.99 12.83
CA GLY A 629 -37.21 13.41 13.17
C GLY A 629 -36.53 13.74 14.51
N LEU A 630 -35.63 12.87 14.99
CA LEU A 630 -34.95 13.03 16.29
C LEU A 630 -33.54 13.60 16.15
N GLU A 631 -33.22 14.23 15.02
CA GLU A 631 -31.87 14.74 14.69
C GLU A 631 -31.33 15.70 15.76
N ARG A 632 -32.23 16.45 16.42
CA ARG A 632 -31.91 17.46 17.44
C ARG A 632 -32.43 17.11 18.84
N TYR A 633 -32.83 15.86 19.07
CA TYR A 633 -33.38 15.44 20.36
C TYR A 633 -32.24 15.11 21.35
N GLU A 634 -32.30 15.69 22.56
CA GLU A 634 -31.28 15.53 23.62
C GLU A 634 -31.88 14.86 24.87
N PRO A 635 -31.10 14.12 25.68
CA PRO A 635 -29.66 13.86 25.57
C PRO A 635 -29.27 12.74 24.59
N ASP A 636 -30.22 11.86 24.25
CA ASP A 636 -30.09 10.78 23.26
C ASP A 636 -31.46 10.49 22.61
N MET A 637 -31.48 9.90 21.41
CA MET A 637 -32.74 9.67 20.67
C MET A 637 -33.69 8.68 21.38
N GLU A 638 -33.17 7.66 22.08
CA GLU A 638 -33.97 6.61 22.73
C GLU A 638 -34.70 7.11 24.00
N SER A 639 -34.19 8.16 24.62
CA SER A 639 -34.91 8.88 25.67
C SER A 639 -36.29 9.38 25.22
N TRP A 640 -36.50 9.64 23.91
CA TRP A 640 -37.83 9.97 23.38
C TRP A 640 -38.80 8.81 23.55
N TRP A 641 -38.40 7.58 23.20
CA TRP A 641 -39.27 6.41 23.36
C TRP A 641 -39.61 6.19 24.83
N SER A 642 -38.61 6.25 25.70
CA SER A 642 -38.80 6.09 27.16
C SER A 642 -39.84 7.07 27.73
N ALA A 643 -39.90 8.29 27.20
CA ALA A 643 -40.87 9.29 27.62
C ALA A 643 -42.29 9.09 27.05
N ASN A 644 -42.43 8.42 25.89
CA ASN A 644 -43.68 8.39 25.12
C ASN A 644 -44.31 6.98 25.02
N GLU A 645 -43.58 5.89 25.29
CA GLU A 645 -44.04 4.51 25.15
C GLU A 645 -45.37 4.24 25.88
N LYS A 646 -45.54 4.83 27.06
CA LYS A 646 -46.76 4.68 27.87
C LYS A 646 -47.98 5.21 27.12
N GLN A 647 -47.86 6.32 26.40
CA GLN A 647 -48.97 6.89 25.63
C GLN A 647 -49.40 5.98 24.47
N PHE A 648 -48.44 5.34 23.80
CA PHE A 648 -48.74 4.36 22.74
C PHE A 648 -49.46 3.13 23.33
N THR A 649 -48.94 2.63 24.45
CA THR A 649 -49.49 1.46 25.15
C THR A 649 -50.89 1.72 25.69
N ASP A 650 -51.12 2.85 26.37
CA ASP A 650 -52.43 3.26 26.92
C ASP A 650 -53.48 3.47 25.80
N SER A 651 -53.02 3.79 24.59
CA SER A 651 -53.86 3.92 23.39
C SER A 651 -54.15 2.58 22.68
N GLY A 652 -53.60 1.48 23.19
CA GLY A 652 -53.76 0.12 22.69
C GLY A 652 -52.85 -0.25 21.52
N MET A 653 -51.73 0.46 21.34
CA MET A 653 -50.71 0.13 20.34
C MET A 653 -49.56 -0.64 21.01
N HIS A 654 -49.31 -1.85 20.53
CA HIS A 654 -48.22 -2.71 21.02
C HIS A 654 -47.28 -3.05 19.87
N PHE A 655 -45.97 -2.92 20.12
CA PHE A 655 -44.91 -3.16 19.14
C PHE A 655 -43.94 -4.20 19.67
N ARG A 656 -43.39 -5.03 18.78
CA ARG A 656 -42.39 -6.06 19.11
C ARG A 656 -41.00 -5.46 19.36
N GLY A 657 -40.76 -4.27 18.83
CA GLY A 657 -39.53 -3.49 19.01
C GLY A 657 -39.72 -2.07 18.46
N HIS A 658 -38.80 -1.19 18.82
CA HIS A 658 -38.74 0.20 18.37
C HIS A 658 -37.33 0.57 17.92
N ALA A 659 -37.21 1.66 17.16
CA ALA A 659 -35.96 2.38 16.95
C ALA A 659 -36.24 3.88 16.85
N CYS A 660 -35.44 4.67 17.58
CA CYS A 660 -35.45 6.13 17.50
C CYS A 660 -34.34 6.60 16.57
N VAL A 661 -34.68 7.35 15.52
CA VAL A 661 -33.77 7.60 14.40
C VAL A 661 -33.73 9.05 13.91
N ALA A 662 -32.55 9.43 13.46
CA ALA A 662 -32.24 10.62 12.68
C ALA A 662 -32.09 10.22 11.21
N THR A 663 -32.79 10.91 10.31
CA THR A 663 -32.85 10.55 8.89
C THR A 663 -32.55 11.70 7.93
N LEU A 664 -32.29 12.90 8.45
CA LEU A 664 -31.88 14.07 7.67
C LEU A 664 -30.37 14.32 7.84
N ASP A 665 -29.66 14.48 6.73
CA ASP A 665 -28.32 15.08 6.72
C ASP A 665 -28.46 16.57 7.03
N GLY A 666 -27.66 17.08 7.97
CA GLY A 666 -27.74 18.47 8.37
C GLY A 666 -27.25 19.41 7.28
N ASP A 667 -28.16 20.07 6.54
CA ASP A 667 -27.84 21.27 5.77
C ASP A 667 -27.56 22.43 6.76
N SER A 668 -26.34 22.51 7.31
CA SER A 668 -25.68 23.75 7.79
C SER A 668 -24.36 23.47 8.54
N ASP A 669 -23.34 24.24 8.16
CA ASP A 669 -21.91 24.24 8.52
C ASP A 669 -21.50 24.28 10.02
N ILE A 670 -22.33 23.90 11.01
CA ILE A 670 -21.95 24.07 12.44
C ILE A 670 -22.21 22.85 13.36
N LEU A 671 -22.68 21.68 12.88
CA LEU A 671 -22.96 20.53 13.78
C LEU A 671 -22.71 19.14 13.14
N GLU A 672 -21.58 18.95 12.46
CA GLU A 672 -21.28 17.74 11.68
C GLU A 672 -20.92 16.49 12.52
N SER A 673 -20.38 16.64 13.74
CA SER A 673 -19.87 15.48 14.50
C SER A 673 -20.94 14.64 15.22
N ARG A 674 -22.07 15.24 15.62
CA ARG A 674 -23.17 14.53 16.31
C ARG A 674 -24.26 14.05 15.36
N SER A 675 -24.56 14.83 14.32
CA SER A 675 -25.56 14.47 13.31
C SER A 675 -25.16 13.19 12.56
N SER A 676 -23.86 13.07 12.21
CA SER A 676 -23.28 11.87 11.61
C SER A 676 -23.30 10.65 12.53
N LEU A 677 -23.07 10.83 13.84
CA LEU A 677 -23.17 9.76 14.84
C LEU A 677 -24.63 9.27 14.96
N HIS A 678 -25.60 10.16 15.08
CA HIS A 678 -27.02 9.79 15.16
C HIS A 678 -27.50 9.07 13.89
N ILE A 679 -27.05 9.48 12.70
CA ILE A 679 -27.40 8.81 11.43
C ILE A 679 -26.77 7.41 11.36
N THR A 680 -25.52 7.27 11.81
CA THR A 680 -24.82 5.97 11.85
C THR A 680 -25.49 5.00 12.83
N GLU A 681 -25.83 5.48 14.04
CA GLU A 681 -26.59 4.71 15.03
C GLU A 681 -27.98 4.36 14.52
N SER A 682 -28.65 5.28 13.82
CA SER A 682 -29.95 5.06 13.20
C SER A 682 -29.91 3.94 12.16
N CYS A 683 -28.93 3.95 11.25
CA CYS A 683 -28.75 2.90 10.25
C CYS A 683 -28.56 1.52 10.92
N LYS A 684 -27.74 1.46 11.97
CA LYS A 684 -27.47 0.24 12.73
C LYS A 684 -28.71 -0.28 13.46
N SER A 685 -29.44 0.60 14.14
CA SER A 685 -30.67 0.27 14.87
C SER A 685 -31.76 -0.22 13.93
N LEU A 686 -31.96 0.43 12.78
CA LEU A 686 -32.96 0.02 11.77
C LEU A 686 -32.66 -1.35 11.18
N ARG A 687 -31.40 -1.61 10.78
CA ARG A 687 -31.00 -2.91 10.21
C ARG A 687 -31.16 -4.04 11.22
N LYS A 688 -30.78 -3.82 12.49
CA LYS A 688 -30.97 -4.80 13.56
C LYS A 688 -32.45 -5.02 13.88
N LEU A 689 -33.25 -3.97 13.92
CA LEU A 689 -34.69 -4.04 14.17
C LEU A 689 -35.40 -4.90 13.12
N ILE A 690 -35.09 -4.70 11.83
CA ILE A 690 -35.69 -5.47 10.74
C ILE A 690 -35.23 -6.92 10.75
N LEU A 691 -33.92 -7.16 10.89
CA LEU A 691 -33.37 -8.51 10.89
C LEU A 691 -33.95 -9.37 12.03
N ASN A 692 -33.99 -8.81 13.25
CA ASN A 692 -34.44 -9.55 14.43
C ASN A 692 -35.94 -9.83 14.43
N ASN A 693 -36.75 -8.97 13.80
CA ASN A 693 -38.20 -9.06 13.85
C ASN A 693 -38.84 -9.67 12.60
N SER A 694 -38.11 -9.74 11.49
CA SER A 694 -38.52 -10.47 10.28
C SER A 694 -38.30 -11.98 10.38
N ARG A 695 -37.65 -12.45 11.46
CA ARG A 695 -37.53 -13.86 11.82
C ARG A 695 -38.68 -14.23 12.77
N VAL A 696 -39.78 -14.71 12.21
CA VAL A 696 -40.79 -15.49 12.93
C VAL A 696 -40.91 -16.82 12.19
N GLY A 697 -40.82 -17.92 12.94
CA GLY A 697 -40.34 -19.21 12.48
C GLY A 697 -41.23 -20.01 11.52
N ALA A 698 -40.68 -21.18 11.21
CA ALA A 698 -41.25 -22.33 10.50
C ALA A 698 -42.71 -22.65 10.85
#